data_AF-A0A6C2UJ72-F1
#
_entry.id   AF-A0A6C2UJ72-F1
#
_cell.length_a   1.000
_cell.length_b   1.000
_cell.length_c   1.000
_cell.angle_alpha   90.00
_cell.angle_beta   90.00
_cell.angle_gamma   90.00
#
_symmetry.space_group_name_H-M   'P 1'
#
loop_
_entity.id
_entity.type
_entity.pdbx_description
1 polymer ?
#
loop_
_entity_poly.entity_id
_entity_poly.type
_entity_poly.pdbx_seq_one_letter_code
_entity_poly.pdbx_strand_id
1 'polypeptide(L)'
;MKMKITISIIALLIGSNASVLADTLYVSLSGSHKSPYSDWGHAATNIQDAVDAATAGDTVMVSNGTYNLSGTITVTNNIMIKSGDGQTNVIVDGQRNYRCFDLGNNACLLDGFTIQNGYVDHDNGGGVYCSGTTPLIRNCLIIRSSAPYGGGCHKGTLINCTLSDNVADHDGGGCYQSSLQNCINCFNYEDDNWYDSDISYSCTTPLPTGIGNITNAPLFANAAGNNYRLTTNSPCINAGVYQTWMTGTDDLDGNQRVIGGTVDMGTYEFPTVLLPQIDITNGNASVYGEISTFTIGGTNNSWTAGTLSWTNTANAANGTVPVSSSTFLISGLPLAFGDNTITVTGTNTLENKASDSVTITRLVEHGTSSLFHYVSTNGTAAYPYTSWVTAATNIQEAVNAANAGDTVLVTNGTYTSAGQISVAKAITVESANGPEVTIVDGLNNHRCFILSDVACILNGFTIRNGYMNNWHGGGIYCWGNTPVITNCKLIDNEAATGGGGSYQGTLHNCMLMGNSAHHGGGGFNCTLNSCTIVSNTASTSGGGSNSGTLQNCILFSNSATSSGDNYDSDTLQYCCTTPDPGGIGNITNAPSFVDEAGSNYRLNADSLCINAGNNAYVYGSFDLDGQPRLVDGTVDMGAYEFDPAPFIDITNINETVGSEVTLYTIGGTNNSWTVGTLSWTNVANAANGTVPVSGTVFQVSSVPLTGGANEITVTGTNIAGDEASDNVTITRDPLHTGNSPVHYVSTNGTAVWPYTNWVTAATNIQNAVNTANTGDTVLVTNGTYTSVSQISVAKVITVESVNGPEVTIVDGLNDHRCFILQNVACTISGFTIRNGFMHDWHGGGIYCFGSTPVIANCKLIDNEAAGYGGGCYYGTLNSCTLKDNSATRGGGCHYGTLNNCTLSGNSASQIGGGSFEGTLNNCTLTGNSATYGGGSCEGTLRNCIVYSNTAGTSGDNWFAASAPDLSYSCTTPLPAGDGNITNAPLFADEVGGDYHLTANSPCIDAGTDLGLADDLDGIPRPLDGNANGSAIADMGAYEYLNILADSDDDGLSDGDEMYTYGTMLTVADTDGDGLDDGDEVALGFSPTIHSAGAIAYGESIGESNVTNNPSAYGLYSSESIGDLSMGYMMVQTSNGWANLWLQLEQCDDLIEGVWTNAGDAVLWQEPADGDKAFFRVHGQ
;
A
#
# COMPACT_ATOMS: atom_id res chain seq x y z
N MET A 1 28.21 67.71 -40.27
CA MET A 1 26.73 67.63 -40.16
C MET A 1 26.21 67.14 -41.50
N LYS A 2 25.30 66.17 -41.64
CA LYS A 2 24.54 65.36 -40.67
C LYS A 2 23.78 64.28 -41.48
N MET A 3 23.72 63.05 -40.94
CA MET A 3 22.62 62.05 -41.02
C MET A 3 22.27 61.43 -42.40
N LYS A 4 21.84 60.16 -42.55
CA LYS A 4 21.67 58.88 -41.80
C LYS A 4 20.95 57.97 -42.86
N ILE A 5 21.13 56.66 -43.06
CA ILE A 5 20.77 55.46 -42.26
C ILE A 5 21.38 54.23 -42.97
N THR A 6 21.78 53.21 -42.19
CA THR A 6 22.50 51.97 -42.53
C THR A 6 21.57 50.75 -42.55
N ILE A 7 21.81 49.74 -43.40
CA ILE A 7 21.42 48.31 -43.19
C ILE A 7 22.58 47.44 -43.69
N SER A 8 23.07 46.55 -42.83
CA SER A 8 24.29 45.74 -43.00
C SER A 8 23.99 44.29 -43.39
N ILE A 9 24.86 43.78 -44.27
CA ILE A 9 25.07 42.37 -44.61
C ILE A 9 26.05 41.78 -43.59
N ILE A 10 25.75 40.60 -43.02
CA ILE A 10 26.67 39.83 -42.17
C ILE A 10 27.26 38.70 -43.03
N ALA A 11 28.57 38.75 -43.24
CA ALA A 11 29.38 37.62 -43.68
C ALA A 11 30.31 37.23 -42.53
N LEU A 12 30.20 35.95 -42.17
CA LEU A 12 30.89 35.23 -41.11
C LEU A 12 32.41 35.21 -41.41
N LEU A 13 33.23 35.69 -40.46
CA LEU A 13 34.67 35.49 -40.45
C LEU A 13 35.01 34.59 -39.25
N ILE A 14 35.58 33.44 -39.56
CA ILE A 14 35.99 32.40 -38.64
C ILE A 14 37.11 32.97 -37.76
N GLY A 15 36.78 33.21 -36.50
CA GLY A 15 37.70 33.41 -35.40
C GLY A 15 37.34 32.38 -34.34
N SER A 16 38.25 31.44 -34.10
CA SER A 16 38.19 30.40 -33.08
C SER A 16 37.75 30.96 -31.72
N ASN A 17 36.52 30.66 -31.30
CA ASN A 17 36.19 30.63 -29.88
C ASN A 17 36.24 29.16 -29.47
N ALA A 18 37.35 28.75 -28.89
CA ALA A 18 37.34 27.62 -27.99
C ALA A 18 36.25 27.88 -26.95
N SER A 19 35.38 26.90 -26.70
CA SER A 19 34.55 26.89 -25.50
C SER A 19 35.52 26.95 -24.31
N VAL A 20 35.56 28.08 -23.62
CA VAL A 20 36.30 28.19 -22.36
C VAL A 20 35.54 27.28 -21.39
N LEU A 21 36.19 26.22 -20.92
CA LEU A 21 35.67 25.39 -19.83
C LEU A 21 35.42 26.31 -18.62
N ALA A 22 34.31 26.12 -17.91
CA ALA A 22 34.01 26.85 -16.69
C ALA A 22 35.12 26.61 -15.65
N ASP A 23 35.79 27.68 -15.23
CA ASP A 23 36.90 27.62 -14.29
C ASP A 23 36.40 27.74 -12.84
N THR A 24 37.18 27.20 -11.90
CA THR A 24 36.98 27.43 -10.46
C THR A 24 37.99 28.46 -9.95
N LEU A 25 37.51 29.58 -9.44
CA LEU A 25 38.29 30.63 -8.82
C LEU A 25 38.15 30.55 -7.30
N TYR A 26 39.26 30.68 -6.58
CA TYR A 26 39.32 30.47 -5.13
C TYR A 26 39.44 31.80 -4.38
N VAL A 27 38.74 31.90 -3.26
CA VAL A 27 38.78 33.07 -2.36
C VAL A 27 39.17 32.61 -0.96
N SER A 28 40.24 33.16 -0.41
CA SER A 28 40.71 32.88 0.95
C SER A 28 41.37 34.09 1.58
N LEU A 29 41.04 34.37 2.85
CA LEU A 29 41.67 35.44 3.64
C LEU A 29 43.20 35.30 3.77
N SER A 30 43.74 34.09 3.55
CA SER A 30 45.19 33.80 3.60
C SER A 30 45.83 33.58 2.23
N GLY A 31 45.06 33.72 1.14
CA GLY A 31 45.54 33.58 -0.24
C GLY A 31 46.60 34.62 -0.60
N SER A 32 47.45 34.31 -1.58
CA SER A 32 48.50 35.26 -2.03
C SER A 32 47.98 36.39 -2.94
N HIS A 33 46.68 36.42 -3.23
CA HIS A 33 46.02 37.44 -4.06
C HIS A 33 46.61 37.53 -5.47
N LYS A 34 46.67 36.41 -6.20
CA LYS A 34 47.26 36.35 -7.54
C LYS A 34 46.27 35.80 -8.57
N SER A 35 45.83 36.67 -9.48
CA SER A 35 45.03 36.29 -10.65
C SER A 35 45.75 35.22 -11.49
N PRO A 36 45.06 34.19 -12.02
CA PRO A 36 43.60 34.05 -12.13
C PRO A 36 42.89 33.44 -10.91
N TYR A 37 43.56 33.33 -9.75
CA TYR A 37 42.98 32.75 -8.54
C TYR A 37 42.61 31.26 -8.66
N SER A 38 43.37 30.49 -9.45
CA SER A 38 43.07 29.11 -9.86
C SER A 38 43.29 28.02 -8.80
N ASP A 39 43.79 28.38 -7.61
CA ASP A 39 43.97 27.46 -6.48
C ASP A 39 43.96 28.22 -5.13
N TRP A 40 43.87 27.50 -4.01
CA TRP A 40 43.86 28.08 -2.67
C TRP A 40 45.11 28.90 -2.30
N GLY A 41 46.27 28.59 -2.88
CA GLY A 41 47.52 29.34 -2.63
C GLY A 41 47.57 30.68 -3.38
N HIS A 42 46.93 30.74 -4.54
CA HIS A 42 46.79 31.93 -5.39
C HIS A 42 45.48 32.70 -5.16
N ALA A 43 44.58 32.17 -4.34
CA ALA A 43 43.25 32.70 -4.08
C ALA A 43 43.19 34.22 -3.86
N ALA A 44 42.10 34.82 -4.33
CA ALA A 44 41.75 36.20 -4.01
C ALA A 44 41.52 36.33 -2.50
N THR A 45 41.89 37.48 -1.92
CA THR A 45 41.69 37.73 -0.48
C THR A 45 40.36 38.40 -0.16
N ASN A 46 39.57 38.71 -1.18
CA ASN A 46 38.19 39.17 -1.07
C ASN A 46 37.36 38.58 -2.22
N ILE A 47 36.04 38.51 -2.01
CA ILE A 47 35.11 37.85 -2.94
C ILE A 47 34.95 38.65 -4.24
N GLN A 48 34.92 39.99 -4.18
CA GLN A 48 34.70 40.83 -5.36
C GLN A 48 35.78 40.63 -6.42
N ASP A 49 37.05 40.56 -6.05
CA ASP A 49 38.13 40.43 -7.04
C ASP A 49 38.09 39.07 -7.78
N ALA A 50 37.62 38.00 -7.13
CA ALA A 50 37.37 36.73 -7.80
C ALA A 50 36.11 36.77 -8.67
N VAL A 51 35.04 37.45 -8.22
CA VAL A 51 33.83 37.67 -9.03
C VAL A 51 34.14 38.49 -10.29
N ASP A 52 34.98 39.52 -10.19
CA ASP A 52 35.39 40.36 -11.32
C ASP A 52 36.28 39.60 -12.31
N ALA A 53 37.04 38.62 -11.83
CA ALA A 53 37.85 37.74 -12.67
C ALA A 53 37.07 36.59 -13.31
N ALA A 54 35.90 36.25 -12.76
CA ALA A 54 35.07 35.15 -13.22
C ALA A 54 34.23 35.53 -14.46
N THR A 55 34.11 34.60 -15.39
CA THR A 55 33.28 34.66 -16.61
C THR A 55 32.04 33.78 -16.48
N ALA A 56 31.06 33.93 -17.38
CA ALA A 56 29.79 33.19 -17.30
C ALA A 56 30.04 31.66 -17.35
N GLY A 57 29.51 30.94 -16.36
CA GLY A 57 29.72 29.50 -16.15
C GLY A 57 30.66 29.18 -14.98
N ASP A 58 31.55 30.11 -14.61
CA ASP A 58 32.59 29.86 -13.61
C ASP A 58 32.03 29.69 -12.18
N THR A 59 32.82 29.03 -11.33
CA THR A 59 32.55 28.85 -9.91
C THR A 59 33.53 29.67 -9.06
N VAL A 60 33.04 30.50 -8.15
CA VAL A 60 33.82 31.15 -7.11
C VAL A 60 33.68 30.37 -5.81
N MET A 61 34.74 29.67 -5.40
CA MET A 61 34.80 28.86 -4.18
C MET A 61 35.45 29.64 -3.04
N VAL A 62 34.71 29.86 -1.95
CA VAL A 62 35.12 30.75 -0.85
C VAL A 62 35.46 29.94 0.40
N SER A 63 36.70 29.99 0.88
CA SER A 63 37.07 29.27 2.11
C SER A 63 36.47 29.91 3.35
N ASN A 64 36.38 29.11 4.42
CA ASN A 64 36.02 29.52 5.76
C ASN A 64 36.73 30.81 6.24
N GLY A 65 35.96 31.72 6.82
CA GLY A 65 36.41 33.01 7.31
C GLY A 65 35.29 34.05 7.36
N THR A 66 35.55 35.15 8.09
CA THR A 66 34.69 36.34 8.07
C THR A 66 35.23 37.35 7.07
N TYR A 67 34.50 37.55 5.98
CA TYR A 67 34.79 38.50 4.92
C TYR A 67 34.07 39.82 5.21
N ASN A 68 34.79 40.71 5.90
CA ASN A 68 34.34 42.07 6.20
C ASN A 68 34.37 42.92 4.92
N LEU A 69 33.20 43.40 4.50
CA LEU A 69 33.06 44.10 3.23
C LEU A 69 33.60 45.53 3.30
N SER A 70 34.42 45.91 2.32
CA SER A 70 34.80 47.30 2.03
C SER A 70 33.94 47.93 0.93
N GLY A 71 32.97 47.19 0.41
CA GLY A 71 32.03 47.55 -0.64
C GLY A 71 31.07 46.39 -0.94
N THR A 72 29.93 46.67 -1.57
CA THR A 72 28.94 45.65 -1.96
C THR A 72 29.53 44.66 -2.97
N ILE A 73 29.30 43.35 -2.76
CA ILE A 73 29.67 42.34 -3.74
C ILE A 73 28.67 42.38 -4.89
N THR A 74 29.10 42.82 -6.08
CA THR A 74 28.25 42.97 -7.26
C THR A 74 28.55 41.86 -8.26
N VAL A 75 27.54 41.06 -8.55
CA VAL A 75 27.63 39.89 -9.45
C VAL A 75 26.94 40.22 -10.78
N THR A 76 27.75 40.43 -11.82
CA THR A 76 27.28 40.87 -13.14
C THR A 76 27.31 39.76 -14.20
N ASN A 77 27.84 38.58 -13.87
CA ASN A 77 27.93 37.41 -14.74
C ASN A 77 27.08 36.23 -14.22
N ASN A 78 26.70 35.29 -15.09
CA ASN A 78 26.03 34.04 -14.71
C ASN A 78 27.04 33.07 -14.09
N ILE A 79 27.38 33.25 -12.81
CA ILE A 79 28.38 32.43 -12.10
C ILE A 79 27.77 31.73 -10.88
N MET A 80 28.46 30.70 -10.39
CA MET A 80 28.16 30.05 -9.11
C MET A 80 29.10 30.57 -8.04
N ILE A 81 28.58 30.99 -6.89
CA ILE A 81 29.37 31.41 -5.73
C ILE A 81 29.02 30.45 -4.59
N LYS A 82 30.01 29.70 -4.11
CA LYS A 82 29.83 28.62 -3.13
C LYS A 82 30.80 28.74 -1.97
N SER A 83 30.37 28.38 -0.76
CA SER A 83 31.28 28.19 0.37
C SER A 83 32.07 26.87 0.23
N GLY A 84 33.35 26.91 0.61
CA GLY A 84 34.28 25.78 0.59
C GLY A 84 34.49 25.21 1.99
N ASP A 85 34.25 23.90 2.12
CA ASP A 85 34.43 23.04 3.32
C ASP A 85 33.58 23.38 4.55
N GLY A 86 32.31 22.97 4.52
CA GLY A 86 31.42 22.98 5.68
C GLY A 86 30.79 24.35 5.91
N GLN A 87 29.53 24.47 5.53
CA GLN A 87 28.82 25.71 5.22
C GLN A 87 28.58 26.67 6.43
N THR A 88 29.12 26.39 7.63
CA THR A 88 28.91 27.21 8.85
C THR A 88 29.87 28.37 9.02
N ASN A 89 30.96 28.40 8.25
CA ASN A 89 32.12 29.23 8.59
C ASN A 89 32.47 30.31 7.57
N VAL A 90 31.73 30.44 6.46
CA VAL A 90 31.90 31.56 5.52
C VAL A 90 30.87 32.65 5.84
N ILE A 91 31.34 33.68 6.53
CA ILE A 91 30.52 34.82 6.94
C ILE A 91 30.83 36.01 6.05
N VAL A 92 29.81 36.53 5.35
CA VAL A 92 29.89 37.79 4.60
C VAL A 92 29.26 38.88 5.46
N ASP A 93 30.08 39.80 5.95
CA ASP A 93 29.67 40.83 6.90
C ASP A 93 29.67 42.21 6.24
N GLY A 94 28.48 42.78 6.05
CA GLY A 94 28.29 44.14 5.52
C GLY A 94 28.68 45.25 6.50
N GLN A 95 28.98 44.89 7.76
CA GLN A 95 29.43 45.78 8.84
C GLN A 95 28.48 46.96 9.12
N ARG A 96 27.22 46.85 8.72
CA ARG A 96 26.20 47.93 8.68
C ARG A 96 26.60 49.14 7.83
N ASN A 97 27.52 48.98 6.90
CA ASN A 97 27.97 50.04 5.99
C ASN A 97 27.66 49.75 4.52
N TYR A 98 27.47 48.47 4.17
CA TYR A 98 27.26 48.03 2.80
C TYR A 98 26.16 46.99 2.73
N ARG A 99 25.46 46.94 1.59
CA ARG A 99 24.73 45.76 1.15
C ARG A 99 25.71 44.59 1.00
N CYS A 100 25.33 43.36 1.36
CA CYS A 100 26.26 42.25 1.23
C CYS A 100 26.41 41.79 -0.23
N PHE A 101 25.31 41.42 -0.88
CA PHE A 101 25.31 40.97 -2.27
C PHE A 101 24.30 41.75 -3.13
N ASP A 102 24.74 42.12 -4.33
CA ASP A 102 23.90 42.56 -5.43
C ASP A 102 24.05 41.54 -6.58
N LEU A 103 23.00 40.77 -6.82
CA LEU A 103 23.03 39.64 -7.76
C LEU A 103 22.63 40.01 -9.20
N GLY A 104 22.43 41.31 -9.50
CA GLY A 104 22.16 41.75 -10.87
C GLY A 104 20.88 41.12 -11.49
N ASN A 105 20.81 41.12 -12.82
CA ASN A 105 19.72 40.51 -13.62
C ASN A 105 20.17 39.18 -14.26
N ASN A 106 20.98 38.41 -13.52
CA ASN A 106 21.67 37.22 -14.02
C ASN A 106 21.14 35.96 -13.35
N ALA A 107 21.26 34.81 -14.01
CA ALA A 107 20.90 33.50 -13.45
C ALA A 107 22.07 32.93 -12.63
N CYS A 108 22.55 33.69 -11.64
CA CYS A 108 23.64 33.27 -10.76
C CYS A 108 23.12 32.41 -9.58
N LEU A 109 24.02 31.60 -9.02
CA LEU A 109 23.77 30.78 -7.83
C LEU A 109 24.60 31.29 -6.66
N LEU A 110 23.97 31.52 -5.51
CA LEU A 110 24.62 31.78 -4.23
C LEU A 110 24.29 30.65 -3.25
N ASP A 111 25.28 29.89 -2.81
CA ASP A 111 25.06 28.64 -2.04
C ASP A 111 25.94 28.54 -0.79
N GLY A 112 25.32 28.40 0.38
CA GLY A 112 26.01 28.00 1.62
C GLY A 112 26.69 29.13 2.41
N PHE A 113 26.13 30.34 2.46
CA PHE A 113 26.73 31.49 3.16
C PHE A 113 25.94 31.92 4.39
N THR A 114 26.66 32.39 5.42
CA THR A 114 26.08 33.27 6.44
C THR A 114 26.27 34.73 6.02
N ILE A 115 25.18 35.44 5.77
CA ILE A 115 25.14 36.83 5.31
C ILE A 115 24.62 37.68 6.46
N GLN A 116 25.42 38.64 6.94
CA GLN A 116 25.04 39.41 8.11
C GLN A 116 25.35 40.90 8.02
N ASN A 117 24.61 41.67 8.81
CA ASN A 117 24.79 43.11 9.00
C ASN A 117 24.83 43.91 7.68
N GLY A 118 24.10 43.46 6.65
CA GLY A 118 23.94 44.24 5.43
C GLY A 118 23.12 45.50 5.68
N TYR A 119 23.46 46.62 5.06
CA TYR A 119 22.76 47.89 5.27
C TYR A 119 22.68 48.75 4.01
N VAL A 120 21.49 49.29 3.75
CA VAL A 120 21.25 50.34 2.76
C VAL A 120 20.09 51.23 3.22
N ASP A 121 20.17 52.55 3.06
CA ASP A 121 19.17 53.52 3.55
C ASP A 121 18.35 54.18 2.42
N HIS A 122 18.69 53.90 1.16
CA HIS A 122 18.11 54.55 -0.01
C HIS A 122 17.71 53.58 -1.14
N ASP A 123 17.73 52.27 -0.89
CA ASP A 123 17.47 51.21 -1.88
C ASP A 123 16.99 49.92 -1.17
N ASN A 124 16.74 48.83 -1.90
CA ASN A 124 16.14 47.60 -1.36
C ASN A 124 17.19 46.50 -1.08
N GLY A 125 16.86 45.49 -0.28
CA GLY A 125 17.71 44.30 -0.10
C GLY A 125 19.00 44.60 0.67
N GLY A 126 18.92 44.62 2.01
CA GLY A 126 20.08 44.92 2.87
C GLY A 126 21.12 43.80 2.84
N GLY A 127 20.66 42.56 2.98
CA GLY A 127 21.51 41.38 2.85
C GLY A 127 21.79 41.06 1.39
N VAL A 128 20.72 40.74 0.65
CA VAL A 128 20.80 40.37 -0.77
C VAL A 128 19.79 41.17 -1.59
N TYR A 129 20.27 41.84 -2.64
CA TYR A 129 19.42 42.49 -3.63
C TYR A 129 19.49 41.77 -4.97
N CYS A 130 18.34 41.45 -5.54
CA CYS A 130 18.20 40.95 -6.90
C CYS A 130 17.48 42.00 -7.75
N SER A 131 18.03 42.34 -8.92
CA SER A 131 17.38 43.27 -9.85
C SER A 131 16.54 42.58 -10.94
N GLY A 132 16.72 41.26 -11.13
CA GLY A 132 15.90 40.37 -11.97
C GLY A 132 15.18 39.26 -11.21
N THR A 133 14.39 38.43 -11.90
CA THR A 133 13.55 37.36 -11.30
C THR A 133 14.18 35.97 -11.26
N THR A 134 15.46 35.81 -11.64
CA THR A 134 16.11 34.50 -11.84
C THR A 134 17.29 34.13 -10.93
N PRO A 135 17.88 34.99 -10.06
CA PRO A 135 18.94 34.55 -9.15
C PRO A 135 18.46 33.50 -8.14
N LEU A 136 19.29 32.47 -7.91
CA LEU A 136 19.00 31.37 -7.00
C LEU A 136 19.90 31.42 -5.77
N ILE A 137 19.27 31.44 -4.60
CA ILE A 137 19.94 31.53 -3.29
C ILE A 137 19.59 30.26 -2.52
N ARG A 138 20.60 29.45 -2.20
CA ARG A 138 20.43 28.15 -1.53
C ARG A 138 21.23 28.08 -0.24
N ASN A 139 20.68 27.36 0.73
CA ASN A 139 21.39 27.03 1.98
C ASN A 139 22.03 28.26 2.64
N CYS A 140 21.40 29.45 2.57
CA CYS A 140 21.97 30.70 3.09
C CYS A 140 21.26 31.14 4.37
N LEU A 141 22.04 31.54 5.38
CA LEU A 141 21.57 32.18 6.60
C LEU A 141 21.70 33.70 6.46
N ILE A 142 20.58 34.42 6.36
CA ILE A 142 20.56 35.88 6.17
C ILE A 142 20.02 36.55 7.43
N ILE A 143 20.88 37.29 8.13
CA ILE A 143 20.56 37.81 9.46
C ILE A 143 20.99 39.25 9.68
N ARG A 144 20.26 39.98 10.53
CA ARG A 144 20.63 41.34 10.98
C ARG A 144 20.89 42.35 9.87
N SER A 145 20.31 42.13 8.71
CA SER A 145 20.41 43.04 7.57
C SER A 145 19.24 44.03 7.56
N SER A 146 19.46 45.22 7.00
CA SER A 146 18.49 46.31 7.03
C SER A 146 18.43 47.10 5.73
N ALA A 147 17.20 47.37 5.26
CA ALA A 147 16.90 48.16 4.07
C ALA A 147 15.46 48.69 4.11
N PRO A 148 15.11 49.77 3.39
CA PRO A 148 13.73 50.21 3.21
C PRO A 148 12.71 49.10 2.90
N TYR A 149 13.02 48.21 1.94
CA TYR A 149 12.22 47.04 1.61
C TYR A 149 13.10 45.78 1.53
N GLY A 150 12.61 44.65 2.05
CA GLY A 150 13.33 43.38 1.95
C GLY A 150 14.63 43.37 2.76
N GLY A 151 14.57 43.62 4.06
CA GLY A 151 15.75 43.79 4.93
C GLY A 151 16.79 42.66 4.77
N GLY A 152 16.32 41.42 4.73
CA GLY A 152 17.12 40.25 4.37
C GLY A 152 17.35 40.11 2.86
N CYS A 153 16.27 39.99 2.08
CA CYS A 153 16.34 39.78 0.63
C CYS A 153 15.25 40.51 -0.17
N HIS A 154 15.58 40.97 -1.38
CA HIS A 154 14.62 41.53 -2.35
C HIS A 154 14.72 40.81 -3.71
N LYS A 155 13.58 40.27 -4.22
CA LYS A 155 13.40 39.65 -5.56
C LYS A 155 14.15 38.36 -5.92
N GLY A 156 14.72 37.65 -4.95
CA GLY A 156 15.43 36.38 -5.18
C GLY A 156 14.54 35.14 -5.09
N THR A 157 15.00 34.02 -5.65
CA THR A 157 14.45 32.68 -5.35
C THR A 157 15.30 32.03 -4.26
N LEU A 158 14.70 31.75 -3.10
CA LEU A 158 15.34 31.21 -1.92
C LEU A 158 14.86 29.78 -1.68
N ILE A 159 15.81 28.84 -1.58
CA ILE A 159 15.51 27.46 -1.23
C ILE A 159 16.38 27.02 -0.06
N ASN A 160 15.81 26.39 0.95
CA ASN A 160 16.56 25.90 2.13
C ASN A 160 17.27 27.04 2.90
N CYS A 161 16.70 28.25 2.91
CA CYS A 161 17.30 29.43 3.54
C CYS A 161 16.64 29.81 4.88
N THR A 162 17.39 30.48 5.76
CA THR A 162 16.90 31.01 7.04
C THR A 162 17.08 32.52 7.06
N LEU A 163 15.99 33.27 7.25
CA LEU A 163 15.96 34.72 7.32
C LEU A 163 15.42 35.12 8.68
N SER A 164 16.28 35.70 9.53
CA SER A 164 15.90 36.08 10.90
C SER A 164 16.61 37.34 11.36
N ASP A 165 15.95 38.10 12.26
CA ASP A 165 16.49 39.32 12.85
C ASP A 165 16.84 40.42 11.82
N ASN A 166 16.28 40.36 10.62
CA ASN A 166 16.41 41.43 9.62
C ASN A 166 15.36 42.53 9.85
N VAL A 167 15.62 43.73 9.33
CA VAL A 167 14.80 44.91 9.58
C VAL A 167 14.44 45.59 8.26
N ALA A 168 13.16 45.89 8.03
CA ALA A 168 12.74 46.79 6.97
C ALA A 168 12.16 48.08 7.54
N ASP A 169 12.30 49.22 6.83
CA ASP A 169 11.66 50.48 7.26
C ASP A 169 10.21 50.59 6.74
N HIS A 170 9.84 49.76 5.75
CA HIS A 170 8.51 49.75 5.13
C HIS A 170 7.89 48.35 5.16
N ASP A 171 8.32 47.44 4.29
CA ASP A 171 7.68 46.11 4.16
C ASP A 171 8.71 44.99 3.98
N GLY A 172 8.36 43.80 4.48
CA GLY A 172 9.10 42.57 4.22
C GLY A 172 10.44 42.54 4.93
N GLY A 173 10.42 42.58 6.27
CA GLY A 173 11.65 42.58 7.10
C GLY A 173 12.61 41.45 6.72
N GLY A 174 12.09 40.25 6.47
CA GLY A 174 12.85 39.12 5.95
C GLY A 174 13.02 39.19 4.43
N CYS A 175 11.90 39.25 3.69
CA CYS A 175 11.94 39.32 2.22
C CYS A 175 10.83 40.19 1.58
N TYR A 176 11.10 40.74 0.40
CA TYR A 176 10.15 41.52 -0.40
C TYR A 176 10.20 41.05 -1.87
N GLN A 177 9.04 40.73 -2.46
CA GLN A 177 8.92 40.25 -3.84
C GLN A 177 9.76 39.01 -4.18
N SER A 178 10.02 38.14 -3.19
CA SER A 178 10.85 36.95 -3.34
C SER A 178 10.02 35.66 -3.50
N SER A 179 10.64 34.58 -3.97
CA SER A 179 10.06 33.23 -3.93
C SER A 179 10.78 32.38 -2.88
N LEU A 180 10.05 31.72 -1.98
CA LEU A 180 10.60 30.91 -0.88
C LEU A 180 10.08 29.46 -0.94
N GLN A 181 10.99 28.50 -0.79
CA GLN A 181 10.67 27.08 -0.63
C GLN A 181 11.58 26.43 0.42
N ASN A 182 11.03 25.62 1.34
CA ASN A 182 11.79 25.03 2.45
C ASN A 182 12.53 26.06 3.31
N CYS A 183 11.98 27.25 3.47
CA CYS A 183 12.64 28.35 4.18
C CYS A 183 12.09 28.53 5.59
N ILE A 184 12.91 29.08 6.49
CA ILE A 184 12.44 29.69 7.74
C ILE A 184 12.60 31.19 7.61
N ASN A 185 11.49 31.94 7.64
CA ASN A 185 11.47 33.38 7.57
C ASN A 185 10.71 33.94 8.79
N CYS A 186 11.40 34.13 9.91
CA CYS A 186 10.78 34.46 11.21
C CYS A 186 11.61 35.49 11.98
N PHE A 187 10.96 36.18 12.92
CA PHE A 187 11.59 37.15 13.83
C PHE A 187 12.27 38.34 13.10
N ASN A 188 11.73 38.76 11.96
CA ASN A 188 12.15 39.98 11.28
C ASN A 188 11.27 41.18 11.72
N TYR A 189 11.80 42.39 11.63
CA TYR A 189 11.22 43.60 12.21
C TYR A 189 10.62 44.56 11.16
N GLU A 190 9.44 45.07 11.50
CA GLU A 190 8.46 45.95 10.81
C GLU A 190 7.58 45.34 9.69
N ASP A 191 6.27 45.59 9.88
CA ASP A 191 5.03 45.31 9.13
C ASP A 191 4.75 43.97 8.43
N ASP A 192 5.71 43.05 8.22
CA ASP A 192 5.51 41.59 8.03
C ASP A 192 6.86 40.88 7.78
N ASN A 193 6.99 39.58 8.07
CA ASN A 193 8.23 38.84 7.73
C ASN A 193 8.49 38.80 6.21
N TRP A 194 7.44 38.95 5.41
CA TRP A 194 7.45 38.89 3.95
C TRP A 194 6.42 39.85 3.37
N TYR A 195 6.62 40.32 2.14
CA TYR A 195 5.62 41.09 1.40
C TYR A 195 5.66 40.75 -0.10
N ASP A 196 4.48 40.64 -0.72
CA ASP A 196 4.30 40.33 -2.16
C ASP A 196 5.17 39.15 -2.65
N SER A 197 5.29 38.11 -1.83
CA SER A 197 6.22 36.99 -2.04
C SER A 197 5.47 35.67 -2.23
N ASP A 198 5.98 34.81 -3.12
CA ASP A 198 5.45 33.46 -3.37
C ASP A 198 6.11 32.45 -2.43
N ILE A 199 5.35 31.85 -1.51
CA ILE A 199 5.91 31.05 -0.43
C ILE A 199 5.27 29.65 -0.40
N SER A 200 6.08 28.59 -0.37
CA SER A 200 5.65 27.20 -0.21
C SER A 200 6.55 26.45 0.76
N TYR A 201 6.03 25.42 1.45
CA TYR A 201 6.77 24.57 2.39
C TYR A 201 7.71 25.36 3.32
N SER A 202 7.25 26.49 3.85
CA SER A 202 8.10 27.39 4.63
C SER A 202 7.44 27.83 5.95
N CYS A 203 8.28 28.13 6.94
CA CYS A 203 7.87 28.61 8.25
C CYS A 203 7.93 30.14 8.31
N THR A 204 6.78 30.81 8.41
CA THR A 204 6.72 32.28 8.52
C THR A 204 5.40 32.78 9.11
N THR A 205 5.37 34.05 9.53
CA THR A 205 4.15 34.72 10.01
C THR A 205 4.04 36.13 9.40
N PRO A 206 2.86 36.58 8.93
CA PRO A 206 1.58 35.86 8.86
C PRO A 206 1.62 34.68 7.88
N LEU A 207 0.63 33.77 7.93
CA LEU A 207 0.57 32.58 7.07
C LEU A 207 0.37 33.00 5.59
N PRO A 208 1.30 32.70 4.67
CA PRO A 208 1.12 32.98 3.25
C PRO A 208 0.17 32.00 2.57
N THR A 209 -0.43 32.43 1.46
CA THR A 209 -1.15 31.55 0.54
C THR A 209 -0.16 30.64 -0.18
N GLY A 210 -0.33 29.32 -0.07
CA GLY A 210 0.58 28.33 -0.66
C GLY A 210 0.52 27.00 0.09
N ILE A 211 1.03 25.92 -0.54
CA ILE A 211 1.03 24.58 0.06
C ILE A 211 2.17 24.41 1.07
N GLY A 212 1.91 23.66 2.15
CA GLY A 212 2.94 23.24 3.11
C GLY A 212 3.48 24.30 4.07
N ASN A 213 2.93 25.52 4.08
CA ASN A 213 3.41 26.60 4.96
C ASN A 213 2.92 26.44 6.40
N ILE A 214 3.76 26.81 7.37
CA ILE A 214 3.47 26.74 8.81
C ILE A 214 3.75 28.09 9.51
N THR A 215 3.02 28.38 10.59
CA THR A 215 3.17 29.62 11.40
C THR A 215 3.74 29.37 12.79
N ASN A 216 3.88 28.11 13.20
CA ASN A 216 4.44 27.77 14.50
C ASN A 216 5.90 28.23 14.58
N ALA A 217 6.30 28.78 15.73
CA ALA A 217 7.67 29.26 15.91
C ALA A 217 8.69 28.13 15.62
N PRO A 218 9.80 28.41 14.92
CA PRO A 218 10.78 27.39 14.50
C PRO A 218 11.60 26.79 15.66
N LEU A 219 11.44 27.27 16.89
CA LEU A 219 12.13 26.79 18.10
C LEU A 219 13.66 26.65 17.93
N PHE A 220 14.33 27.75 17.59
CA PHE A 220 15.78 27.81 17.49
C PHE A 220 16.48 27.57 18.84
N ALA A 221 17.62 26.88 18.82
CA ALA A 221 18.41 26.54 20.01
C ALA A 221 18.87 27.78 20.80
N ASN A 222 19.36 28.83 20.13
CA ASN A 222 19.67 30.13 20.74
C ASN A 222 19.84 31.23 19.67
N ALA A 223 18.74 31.76 19.13
CA ALA A 223 18.78 32.81 18.11
C ALA A 223 19.51 34.09 18.59
N ALA A 224 19.32 34.49 19.84
CA ALA A 224 20.01 35.65 20.44
C ALA A 224 21.54 35.49 20.48
N GLY A 225 22.03 34.24 20.52
CA GLY A 225 23.44 33.88 20.45
C GLY A 225 23.92 33.39 19.08
N ASN A 226 23.18 33.67 17.99
CA ASN A 226 23.48 33.27 16.60
C ASN A 226 23.41 31.76 16.33
N ASN A 227 22.69 31.00 17.16
CA ASN A 227 22.46 29.58 16.93
C ASN A 227 21.02 29.34 16.46
N TYR A 228 20.87 29.28 15.14
CA TYR A 228 19.59 29.09 14.45
C TYR A 228 19.29 27.62 14.13
N ARG A 229 19.98 26.66 14.77
CA ARG A 229 19.66 25.23 14.68
C ARG A 229 18.33 24.93 15.35
N LEU A 230 17.59 23.97 14.82
CA LEU A 230 16.31 23.51 15.38
C LEU A 230 16.53 22.75 16.69
N THR A 231 15.54 22.81 17.59
CA THR A 231 15.49 21.94 18.79
C THR A 231 14.58 20.74 18.55
N THR A 232 14.68 19.70 19.38
CA THR A 232 13.99 18.38 19.21
C THR A 232 12.47 18.44 19.04
N ASN A 233 11.81 19.54 19.42
CA ASN A 233 10.36 19.71 19.30
C ASN A 233 9.97 20.74 18.23
N SER A 234 10.91 21.15 17.38
CA SER A 234 10.65 22.15 16.36
C SER A 234 9.64 21.63 15.33
N PRO A 235 8.62 22.44 14.97
CA PRO A 235 7.66 22.09 13.93
C PRO A 235 8.26 22.14 12.52
N CYS A 236 9.49 22.64 12.37
CA CYS A 236 10.21 22.72 11.10
C CYS A 236 10.95 21.42 10.75
N ILE A 237 11.02 20.46 11.69
CA ILE A 237 11.66 19.16 11.48
C ILE A 237 10.76 18.29 10.59
N ASN A 238 11.35 17.72 9.53
CA ASN A 238 10.73 16.89 8.51
C ASN A 238 9.54 17.53 7.80
N ALA A 239 9.48 18.86 7.76
CA ALA A 239 8.34 19.62 7.26
C ALA A 239 8.56 20.21 5.85
N GLY A 240 9.78 20.14 5.33
CA GLY A 240 10.13 20.59 3.97
C GLY A 240 9.76 19.57 2.89
N VAL A 241 9.79 20.01 1.63
CA VAL A 241 9.61 19.18 0.44
C VAL A 241 10.95 18.75 -0.16
N TYR A 242 11.11 17.46 -0.40
CA TYR A 242 12.28 16.90 -1.07
C TYR A 242 12.33 17.31 -2.55
N GLN A 243 13.53 17.62 -3.05
CA GLN A 243 13.82 17.83 -4.48
C GLN A 243 15.04 17.00 -4.88
N THR A 244 15.07 16.55 -6.13
CA THR A 244 16.12 15.65 -6.64
C THR A 244 17.54 16.18 -6.46
N TRP A 245 17.73 17.50 -6.61
CA TRP A 245 19.03 18.14 -6.43
C TRP A 245 19.55 18.08 -4.98
N MET A 246 18.71 17.80 -3.99
CA MET A 246 19.10 17.75 -2.57
C MET A 246 19.79 16.44 -2.19
N THR A 247 19.67 15.40 -3.02
CA THR A 247 20.33 14.11 -2.76
C THR A 247 21.84 14.25 -2.79
N GLY A 248 22.51 13.79 -1.73
CA GLY A 248 23.96 13.89 -1.60
C GLY A 248 24.48 15.31 -1.35
N THR A 249 23.60 16.26 -1.00
CA THR A 249 23.99 17.60 -0.55
C THR A 249 23.99 17.68 0.97
N ASP A 250 24.81 18.59 1.50
CA ASP A 250 24.87 18.88 2.93
C ASP A 250 24.17 20.20 3.26
N ASP A 251 23.67 20.31 4.49
CA ASP A 251 23.12 21.52 5.09
C ASP A 251 24.22 22.52 5.51
N LEU A 252 23.81 23.65 6.10
CA LEU A 252 24.75 24.69 6.52
C LEU A 252 25.78 24.17 7.55
N ASP A 253 25.49 23.11 8.30
CA ASP A 253 26.43 22.49 9.25
C ASP A 253 27.37 21.46 8.63
N GLY A 254 27.16 21.08 7.37
CA GLY A 254 27.85 19.94 6.75
C GLY A 254 27.22 18.58 7.08
N ASN A 255 25.98 18.56 7.60
CA ASN A 255 25.20 17.33 7.77
C ASN A 255 24.42 17.01 6.49
N GLN A 256 24.18 15.74 6.20
CA GLN A 256 23.37 15.34 5.04
C GLN A 256 21.99 16.01 5.06
N ARG A 257 21.59 16.60 3.94
CA ARG A 257 20.35 17.35 3.81
C ARG A 257 19.09 16.48 3.74
N VAL A 258 19.23 15.21 3.37
CA VAL A 258 18.10 14.26 3.26
C VAL A 258 18.36 13.12 4.22
N ILE A 259 17.59 13.05 5.31
CA ILE A 259 17.68 11.99 6.32
C ILE A 259 16.38 11.20 6.32
N GLY A 260 16.43 9.90 6.00
CA GLY A 260 15.22 9.05 6.00
C GLY A 260 14.17 9.43 4.96
N GLY A 261 14.53 10.20 3.92
CA GLY A 261 13.63 10.63 2.84
C GLY A 261 12.88 11.93 3.11
N THR A 262 13.13 12.59 4.25
CA THR A 262 12.55 13.88 4.63
C THR A 262 13.62 14.98 4.67
N VAL A 263 13.18 16.24 4.65
CA VAL A 263 14.03 17.44 4.67
C VAL A 263 13.45 18.44 5.67
N ASP A 264 14.30 19.09 6.46
CA ASP A 264 13.89 20.15 7.36
C ASP A 264 13.73 21.49 6.65
N MET A 265 12.84 22.36 7.17
CA MET A 265 12.77 23.74 6.71
C MET A 265 13.97 24.55 7.25
N GLY A 266 14.52 25.44 6.44
CA GLY A 266 15.61 26.34 6.80
C GLY A 266 16.99 25.84 6.38
N THR A 267 18.04 26.46 6.91
CA THR A 267 19.44 26.23 6.52
C THR A 267 20.08 24.99 7.13
N TYR A 268 19.49 24.45 8.20
CA TYR A 268 20.05 23.35 8.97
C TYR A 268 19.08 22.17 8.96
N GLU A 269 19.63 20.98 8.82
CA GLU A 269 18.98 19.70 9.01
C GLU A 269 19.18 19.25 10.47
N PHE A 270 18.12 18.81 11.13
CA PHE A 270 18.18 18.33 12.50
C PHE A 270 18.79 16.93 12.52
N PRO A 271 19.99 16.75 13.10
CA PRO A 271 20.64 15.45 13.09
C PRO A 271 19.85 14.45 13.95
N THR A 272 19.54 13.27 13.42
CA THR A 272 19.01 12.15 14.22
C THR A 272 19.99 11.85 15.36
N VAL A 273 19.61 12.22 16.59
CA VAL A 273 20.52 12.16 17.74
C VAL A 273 20.73 10.71 18.18
N LEU A 274 21.98 10.27 18.30
CA LEU A 274 22.36 9.02 18.98
C LEU A 274 22.22 9.17 20.51
N LEU A 275 20.97 9.18 21.02
CA LEU A 275 20.67 9.23 22.45
C LEU A 275 20.54 7.84 23.08
N PRO A 276 20.94 7.65 24.36
CA PRO A 276 20.43 6.56 25.18
C PRO A 276 18.90 6.57 25.17
N GLN A 277 18.28 5.40 25.16
CA GLN A 277 16.86 5.23 25.43
C GLN A 277 16.73 4.46 26.74
N ILE A 278 15.85 4.92 27.63
CA ILE A 278 15.50 4.25 28.90
C ILE A 278 13.98 4.24 29.00
N ASP A 279 13.41 3.06 29.22
CA ASP A 279 11.97 2.86 29.33
C ASP A 279 11.69 1.83 30.44
N ILE A 280 10.95 2.23 31.47
CA ILE A 280 10.50 1.39 32.57
C ILE A 280 9.17 0.76 32.17
N THR A 281 9.21 -0.55 31.97
CA THR A 281 8.03 -1.33 31.52
C THR A 281 6.96 -1.53 32.60
N ASN A 282 7.27 -1.20 33.87
CA ASN A 282 6.31 -1.27 34.97
C ASN A 282 5.37 -0.05 34.95
N GLY A 283 4.06 -0.29 35.00
CA GLY A 283 3.08 0.76 35.30
C GLY A 283 3.06 1.16 36.78
N ASN A 284 2.38 2.28 37.08
CA ASN A 284 2.12 2.69 38.45
C ASN A 284 1.34 1.60 39.21
N ALA A 285 1.69 1.33 40.46
CA ALA A 285 1.08 0.26 41.23
C ALA A 285 0.89 0.63 42.70
N SER A 286 -0.06 -0.04 43.38
CA SER A 286 -0.25 0.06 44.82
C SER A 286 0.03 -1.27 45.48
N VAL A 287 0.75 -1.25 46.61
CA VAL A 287 1.11 -2.42 47.41
C VAL A 287 0.65 -2.24 48.85
N TYR A 288 0.29 -3.32 49.53
CA TYR A 288 -0.18 -3.25 50.93
C TYR A 288 0.99 -3.11 51.92
N GLY A 289 0.68 -2.61 53.11
CA GLY A 289 1.66 -2.12 54.08
C GLY A 289 2.76 -3.08 54.51
N GLU A 290 2.59 -4.38 54.29
CA GLU A 290 3.60 -5.41 54.56
C GLU A 290 4.71 -5.50 53.49
N ILE A 291 4.46 -5.02 52.26
CA ILE A 291 5.43 -5.02 51.17
C ILE A 291 6.38 -3.82 51.33
N SER A 292 7.64 -4.10 51.66
CA SER A 292 8.66 -3.08 51.95
C SER A 292 9.73 -2.90 50.87
N THR A 293 9.74 -3.76 49.85
CA THR A 293 10.63 -3.66 48.69
C THR A 293 9.88 -3.98 47.39
N PHE A 294 10.32 -3.41 46.27
CA PHE A 294 9.73 -3.62 44.94
C PHE A 294 10.82 -3.96 43.90
N THR A 295 10.43 -4.57 42.79
CA THR A 295 11.33 -4.83 41.65
C THR A 295 10.76 -4.16 40.42
N ILE A 296 11.59 -3.43 39.67
CA ILE A 296 11.23 -2.85 38.38
C ILE A 296 12.15 -3.38 37.29
N GLY A 297 11.66 -3.43 36.05
CA GLY A 297 12.42 -3.76 34.86
C GLY A 297 12.08 -2.83 33.70
N GLY A 298 12.92 -2.86 32.68
CA GLY A 298 12.78 -1.96 31.54
C GLY A 298 13.71 -2.29 30.39
N THR A 299 13.66 -1.46 29.35
CA THR A 299 14.50 -1.59 28.15
C THR A 299 15.46 -0.41 28.00
N ASN A 300 16.57 -0.67 27.34
CA ASN A 300 17.53 0.35 26.90
C ASN A 300 18.07 0.03 25.51
N ASN A 301 18.49 1.06 24.76
CA ASN A 301 19.08 0.86 23.43
C ASN A 301 20.59 0.60 23.48
N SER A 302 21.17 0.32 22.30
CA SER A 302 22.61 0.05 22.10
C SER A 302 23.51 1.27 22.34
N TRP A 303 22.94 2.47 22.47
CA TRP A 303 23.68 3.71 22.70
C TRP A 303 23.87 4.02 24.19
N THR A 304 23.13 3.35 25.08
CA THR A 304 23.33 3.42 26.52
C THR A 304 24.60 2.65 26.93
N ALA A 305 25.58 3.32 27.53
CA ALA A 305 26.87 2.75 27.89
C ALA A 305 27.15 2.84 29.41
N GLY A 306 27.93 1.90 29.94
CA GLY A 306 28.36 1.91 31.34
C GLY A 306 27.32 1.35 32.32
N THR A 307 26.82 2.19 33.23
CA THR A 307 25.86 1.80 34.28
C THR A 307 24.64 2.72 34.26
N LEU A 308 23.45 2.15 34.46
CA LEU A 308 22.24 2.92 34.78
C LEU A 308 22.29 3.34 36.24
N SER A 309 21.77 4.51 36.56
CA SER A 309 21.53 4.97 37.94
C SER A 309 20.04 5.06 38.23
N TRP A 310 19.64 4.86 39.48
CA TRP A 310 18.24 5.02 39.89
C TRP A 310 18.11 5.73 41.24
N THR A 311 16.96 6.38 41.45
CA THR A 311 16.62 7.10 42.69
C THR A 311 15.16 6.88 43.08
N ASN A 312 14.86 6.82 44.38
CA ASN A 312 13.52 6.84 44.96
C ASN A 312 13.29 8.16 45.72
N THR A 313 12.25 8.91 45.35
CA THR A 313 11.93 10.20 45.96
C THR A 313 11.42 10.12 47.40
N ALA A 314 10.74 9.03 47.78
CA ALA A 314 10.05 8.94 49.07
C ALA A 314 10.97 8.62 50.25
N ASN A 315 12.12 7.99 50.01
CA ASN A 315 13.10 7.62 51.04
C ASN A 315 14.54 7.99 50.69
N ALA A 316 14.75 8.73 49.59
CA ALA A 316 16.05 9.13 49.06
C ALA A 316 17.01 7.96 48.74
N ALA A 317 16.51 6.72 48.66
CA ALA A 317 17.32 5.58 48.26
C ALA A 317 17.77 5.73 46.80
N ASN A 318 18.97 5.26 46.49
CA ASN A 318 19.54 5.29 45.14
C ASN A 318 20.49 4.12 44.93
N GLY A 319 20.82 3.83 43.67
CA GLY A 319 21.76 2.78 43.30
C GLY A 319 22.11 2.79 41.82
N THR A 320 22.92 1.82 41.40
CA THR A 320 23.31 1.63 39.99
C THR A 320 23.17 0.18 39.56
N VAL A 321 22.96 -0.06 38.26
CA VAL A 321 22.97 -1.40 37.65
C VAL A 321 23.78 -1.38 36.35
N PRO A 322 24.65 -2.37 36.08
CA PRO A 322 25.44 -2.42 34.85
C PRO A 322 24.57 -2.65 33.62
N VAL A 323 24.92 -2.02 32.49
CA VAL A 323 24.28 -2.26 31.19
C VAL A 323 24.91 -3.50 30.56
N SER A 324 24.17 -4.62 30.52
CA SER A 324 24.66 -5.90 29.98
C SER A 324 23.86 -6.41 28.78
N SER A 325 22.72 -5.79 28.46
CA SER A 325 21.84 -6.14 27.34
C SER A 325 20.94 -4.95 26.95
N SER A 326 19.98 -5.14 26.05
CA SER A 326 18.92 -4.17 25.73
C SER A 326 17.81 -4.09 26.80
N THR A 327 17.97 -4.79 27.93
CA THR A 327 17.03 -4.80 29.06
C THR A 327 17.75 -4.64 30.40
N PHE A 328 17.05 -4.09 31.39
CA PHE A 328 17.52 -3.94 32.76
C PHE A 328 16.49 -4.41 33.79
N LEU A 329 16.98 -4.84 34.96
CA LEU A 329 16.17 -5.23 36.11
C LEU A 329 16.80 -4.65 37.38
N ILE A 330 16.00 -3.99 38.20
CA ILE A 330 16.42 -3.41 39.49
C ILE A 330 15.56 -4.04 40.58
N SER A 331 16.13 -5.00 41.30
CA SER A 331 15.47 -5.72 42.39
C SER A 331 15.74 -5.09 43.75
N GLY A 332 14.77 -5.20 44.66
CA GLY A 332 14.97 -4.82 46.06
C GLY A 332 14.91 -3.32 46.32
N LEU A 333 14.18 -2.57 45.51
CA LEU A 333 13.95 -1.14 45.70
C LEU A 333 13.19 -0.90 47.01
N PRO A 334 13.76 -0.21 48.01
CA PRO A 334 13.08 0.02 49.27
C PRO A 334 11.90 0.97 49.07
N LEU A 335 10.75 0.67 49.69
CA LEU A 335 9.54 1.49 49.66
C LEU A 335 9.23 2.12 51.03
N ALA A 336 8.99 3.43 51.07
CA ALA A 336 8.31 4.12 52.16
C ALA A 336 6.78 3.97 52.05
N PHE A 337 6.05 4.22 53.14
CA PHE A 337 4.58 4.36 53.07
C PHE A 337 4.20 5.59 52.23
N GLY A 338 3.15 5.47 51.42
CA GLY A 338 2.76 6.49 50.43
C GLY A 338 3.42 6.28 49.06
N ASP A 339 3.43 7.32 48.24
CA ASP A 339 3.88 7.28 46.85
C ASP A 339 5.41 7.29 46.74
N ASN A 340 5.99 6.27 46.11
CA ASN A 340 7.42 6.14 45.85
C ASN A 340 7.68 6.33 44.35
N THR A 341 8.20 7.48 43.93
CA THR A 341 8.60 7.69 42.52
C THR A 341 10.03 7.20 42.32
N ILE A 342 10.18 6.16 41.50
CA ILE A 342 11.47 5.58 41.11
C ILE A 342 11.85 6.13 39.73
N THR A 343 13.01 6.76 39.62
CA THR A 343 13.55 7.27 38.35
C THR A 343 14.81 6.49 37.98
N VAL A 344 14.93 6.05 36.73
CA VAL A 344 16.11 5.36 36.17
C VAL A 344 16.73 6.24 35.09
N THR A 345 18.06 6.41 35.09
CA THR A 345 18.82 7.26 34.14
C THR A 345 19.96 6.47 33.49
N GLY A 346 20.11 6.58 32.18
CA GLY A 346 21.22 6.03 31.38
C GLY A 346 22.02 7.13 30.66
N THR A 347 23.30 6.87 30.36
CA THR A 347 24.22 7.82 29.70
C THR A 347 24.95 7.13 28.54
N ASN A 348 25.26 7.83 27.44
CA ASN A 348 26.12 7.30 26.37
C ASN A 348 27.61 7.67 26.58
N THR A 349 28.50 7.21 25.70
CA THR A 349 29.94 7.52 25.75
C THR A 349 30.27 8.99 25.47
N LEU A 350 29.30 9.77 25.00
CA LEU A 350 29.38 11.21 24.75
C LEU A 350 28.72 12.04 25.86
N GLU A 351 28.41 11.42 27.01
CA GLU A 351 27.77 12.01 28.19
C GLU A 351 26.31 12.48 28.02
N ASN A 352 25.65 12.16 26.91
CA ASN A 352 24.21 12.42 26.75
C ASN A 352 23.40 11.48 27.64
N LYS A 353 22.31 11.99 28.25
CA LYS A 353 21.49 11.27 29.24
C LYS A 353 20.04 11.11 28.81
N ALA A 354 19.43 10.00 29.20
CA ALA A 354 17.98 9.78 29.14
C ALA A 354 17.48 9.11 30.42
N SER A 355 16.22 9.34 30.79
CA SER A 355 15.64 8.80 32.01
C SER A 355 14.14 8.54 31.89
N ASP A 356 13.63 7.61 32.69
CA ASP A 356 12.20 7.31 32.84
C ASP A 356 11.84 7.06 34.32
N SER A 357 10.55 7.13 34.70
CA SER A 357 10.10 6.97 36.08
C SER A 357 8.74 6.30 36.29
N VAL A 358 8.59 5.58 37.42
CA VAL A 358 7.36 4.88 37.83
C VAL A 358 7.01 5.18 39.30
N THR A 359 5.72 5.24 39.64
CA THR A 359 5.26 5.48 41.03
C THR A 359 4.63 4.24 41.66
N ILE A 360 5.13 3.84 42.84
CA ILE A 360 4.62 2.73 43.64
C ILE A 360 4.06 3.22 44.99
N THR A 361 2.76 3.07 45.21
CA THR A 361 2.07 3.53 46.42
C THR A 361 1.95 2.43 47.46
N ARG A 362 2.56 2.59 48.64
CA ARG A 362 2.44 1.62 49.74
C ARG A 362 1.34 2.03 50.74
N LEU A 363 0.25 1.26 50.79
CA LEU A 363 -1.01 1.52 51.54
C LEU A 363 -0.98 1.01 53.00
N VAL A 364 -1.92 1.50 53.85
CA VAL A 364 -1.91 1.28 55.31
C VAL A 364 -2.78 0.09 55.80
N GLU A 365 -3.94 -0.27 55.21
CA GLU A 365 -4.75 -1.50 55.52
C GLU A 365 -5.99 -1.67 54.57
N HIS A 366 -6.68 -2.84 54.57
CA HIS A 366 -7.70 -3.31 53.58
C HIS A 366 -9.18 -3.23 54.06
N GLY A 367 -10.13 -2.80 53.22
CA GLY A 367 -11.59 -2.70 53.49
C GLY A 367 -12.48 -3.77 52.82
N THR A 368 -13.77 -3.83 53.22
CA THR A 368 -14.78 -4.90 53.07
C THR A 368 -15.53 -4.98 51.72
N SER A 369 -14.86 -5.26 50.61
CA SER A 369 -15.54 -5.66 49.35
C SER A 369 -15.38 -7.16 49.10
N SER A 370 -16.44 -7.85 48.64
CA SER A 370 -16.35 -9.22 48.09
C SER A 370 -15.29 -9.26 47.00
N LEU A 371 -14.32 -10.18 47.12
CA LEU A 371 -13.19 -10.30 46.20
C LEU A 371 -13.21 -11.63 45.45
N PHE A 372 -12.59 -11.62 44.26
CA PHE A 372 -12.31 -12.83 43.49
C PHE A 372 -10.88 -13.29 43.76
N HIS A 373 -10.72 -14.58 44.06
CA HIS A 373 -9.44 -15.27 44.14
C HIS A 373 -9.33 -16.27 42.99
N TYR A 374 -8.37 -16.05 42.10
CA TYR A 374 -8.20 -16.79 40.87
C TYR A 374 -7.26 -17.99 41.08
N VAL A 375 -7.57 -19.12 40.42
CA VAL A 375 -6.78 -20.35 40.48
C VAL A 375 -6.47 -20.85 39.07
N SER A 376 -5.18 -21.06 38.76
CA SER A 376 -4.70 -21.52 37.46
C SER A 376 -3.46 -22.41 37.62
N THR A 377 -3.39 -23.53 36.92
CA THR A 377 -2.19 -24.40 36.93
C THR A 377 -0.93 -23.69 36.41
N ASN A 378 -1.10 -22.59 35.66
CA ASN A 378 -0.02 -21.78 35.09
C ASN A 378 0.17 -20.43 35.83
N GLY A 379 -0.52 -20.22 36.95
CA GLY A 379 -0.42 -19.00 37.73
C GLY A 379 0.96 -18.85 38.39
N THR A 380 1.35 -17.61 38.69
CA THR A 380 2.60 -17.33 39.42
C THR A 380 2.50 -17.56 40.93
N ALA A 381 1.32 -17.91 41.45
CA ALA A 381 1.00 -18.07 42.88
C ALA A 381 1.37 -16.81 43.71
N ALA A 382 1.08 -15.62 43.17
CA ALA A 382 1.33 -14.37 43.86
C ALA A 382 0.11 -13.94 44.68
N TYR A 383 0.22 -14.03 46.01
CA TYR A 383 -0.81 -13.57 46.95
C TYR A 383 -1.17 -12.08 46.68
N PRO A 384 -2.46 -11.67 46.72
CA PRO A 384 -3.66 -12.39 47.16
C PRO A 384 -4.45 -13.10 46.04
N TYR A 385 -3.81 -13.42 44.91
CA TYR A 385 -4.42 -14.18 43.80
C TYR A 385 -5.60 -13.46 43.12
N THR A 386 -5.55 -12.14 42.96
CA THR A 386 -6.67 -11.33 42.44
C THR A 386 -6.71 -11.18 40.92
N SER A 387 -5.91 -11.94 40.18
CA SER A 387 -5.93 -11.99 38.71
C SER A 387 -5.47 -13.35 38.20
N TRP A 388 -5.73 -13.67 36.92
CA TRP A 388 -5.23 -14.90 36.30
C TRP A 388 -3.70 -15.03 36.30
N VAL A 389 -2.96 -13.93 36.15
CA VAL A 389 -1.48 -13.93 36.16
C VAL A 389 -0.95 -14.26 37.55
N THR A 390 -1.57 -13.68 38.57
CA THR A 390 -1.20 -13.87 39.99
C THR A 390 -1.90 -15.06 40.63
N ALA A 391 -2.70 -15.81 39.88
CA ALA A 391 -3.54 -16.89 40.38
C ALA A 391 -2.77 -17.93 41.21
N ALA A 392 -3.44 -18.46 42.24
CA ALA A 392 -2.93 -19.61 42.98
C ALA A 392 -2.76 -20.81 42.05
N THR A 393 -1.72 -21.62 42.27
CA THR A 393 -1.48 -22.84 41.47
C THR A 393 -2.25 -24.05 42.00
N ASN A 394 -2.86 -23.94 43.18
CA ASN A 394 -3.77 -24.93 43.73
C ASN A 394 -4.98 -24.27 44.41
N ILE A 395 -6.11 -24.98 44.39
CA ILE A 395 -7.40 -24.47 44.86
C ILE A 395 -7.36 -24.16 46.37
N GLN A 396 -6.65 -24.97 47.18
CA GLN A 396 -6.63 -24.80 48.63
C GLN A 396 -5.98 -23.48 49.06
N GLU A 397 -4.95 -22.99 48.35
CA GLU A 397 -4.33 -21.69 48.64
C GLU A 397 -5.29 -20.53 48.46
N ALA A 398 -6.09 -20.53 47.39
CA ALA A 398 -7.11 -19.51 47.18
C ALA A 398 -8.24 -19.62 48.21
N VAL A 399 -8.68 -20.83 48.56
CA VAL A 399 -9.64 -21.06 49.66
C VAL A 399 -9.10 -20.55 51.01
N ASN A 400 -7.80 -20.68 51.25
CA ASN A 400 -7.17 -20.17 52.46
C ASN A 400 -7.15 -18.63 52.48
N ALA A 401 -6.89 -17.99 51.34
CA ALA A 401 -6.87 -16.53 51.18
C ALA A 401 -8.28 -15.90 51.21
N ALA A 402 -9.29 -16.61 50.73
CA ALA A 402 -10.67 -16.14 50.66
C ALA A 402 -11.29 -15.92 52.04
N ASN A 403 -12.02 -14.82 52.20
CA ASN A 403 -12.88 -14.54 53.35
C ASN A 403 -14.33 -14.95 53.05
N ALA A 404 -15.18 -15.02 54.08
CA ALA A 404 -16.60 -15.32 53.88
C ALA A 404 -17.26 -14.30 52.93
N GLY A 405 -17.98 -14.79 51.93
CA GLY A 405 -18.58 -14.00 50.84
C GLY A 405 -17.73 -13.95 49.57
N ASP A 406 -16.45 -14.31 49.62
CA ASP A 406 -15.57 -14.26 48.45
C ASP A 406 -15.82 -15.43 47.49
N THR A 407 -15.36 -15.25 46.25
CA THR A 407 -15.42 -16.28 45.20
C THR A 407 -14.02 -16.77 44.85
N VAL A 408 -13.82 -18.09 44.88
CA VAL A 408 -12.63 -18.76 44.36
C VAL A 408 -12.96 -19.24 42.94
N LEU A 409 -12.42 -18.54 41.94
CA LEU A 409 -12.68 -18.79 40.53
C LEU A 409 -11.53 -19.61 39.91
N VAL A 410 -11.84 -20.78 39.37
CA VAL A 410 -10.86 -21.78 38.91
C VAL A 410 -10.96 -21.91 37.39
N THR A 411 -9.85 -21.71 36.67
CA THR A 411 -9.82 -21.86 35.20
C THR A 411 -9.60 -23.30 34.77
N ASN A 412 -9.48 -23.52 33.45
CA ASN A 412 -9.31 -24.82 32.84
C ASN A 412 -8.04 -25.50 33.33
N GLY A 413 -8.13 -26.80 33.55
CA GLY A 413 -6.99 -27.61 33.96
C GLY A 413 -7.39 -28.83 34.76
N THR A 414 -6.43 -29.73 34.94
CA THR A 414 -6.54 -30.83 35.91
C THR A 414 -5.77 -30.45 37.17
N TYR A 415 -6.49 -30.27 38.26
CA TYR A 415 -5.97 -29.92 39.58
C TYR A 415 -5.81 -31.19 40.41
N THR A 416 -4.59 -31.71 40.39
CA THR A 416 -4.19 -32.80 41.28
C THR A 416 -3.89 -32.23 42.65
N SER A 417 -4.76 -32.48 43.63
CA SER A 417 -4.54 -31.92 44.96
C SER A 417 -3.51 -32.75 45.73
N ALA A 418 -2.53 -32.09 46.38
CA ALA A 418 -1.57 -32.77 47.27
C ALA A 418 -2.23 -33.31 48.57
N GLY A 419 -3.52 -32.98 48.77
CA GLY A 419 -4.37 -33.39 49.88
C GLY A 419 -5.82 -32.98 49.61
N GLN A 420 -6.72 -33.17 50.58
CA GLN A 420 -8.15 -32.91 50.43
C GLN A 420 -8.45 -31.40 50.39
N ILE A 421 -9.35 -30.94 49.51
CA ILE A 421 -9.75 -29.53 49.46
C ILE A 421 -10.85 -29.29 50.50
N SER A 422 -10.55 -28.50 51.53
CA SER A 422 -11.45 -28.24 52.64
C SER A 422 -12.06 -26.84 52.56
N VAL A 423 -13.36 -26.78 52.27
CA VAL A 423 -14.15 -25.54 52.22
C VAL A 423 -14.96 -25.42 53.52
N ALA A 424 -14.43 -24.65 54.45
CA ALA A 424 -15.01 -24.44 55.78
C ALA A 424 -15.54 -23.02 56.02
N LYS A 425 -15.54 -22.18 54.98
CA LYS A 425 -16.03 -20.80 54.99
C LYS A 425 -17.23 -20.68 54.05
N ALA A 426 -18.12 -19.73 54.30
CA ALA A 426 -19.22 -19.38 53.41
C ALA A 426 -18.70 -18.68 52.14
N ILE A 427 -18.09 -19.45 51.24
CA ILE A 427 -17.50 -18.99 49.97
C ILE A 427 -18.05 -19.80 48.80
N THR A 428 -17.99 -19.20 47.60
CA THR A 428 -18.28 -19.91 46.34
C THR A 428 -16.96 -20.41 45.75
N VAL A 429 -16.87 -21.70 45.46
CA VAL A 429 -15.79 -22.28 44.66
C VAL A 429 -16.40 -22.65 43.31
N GLU A 430 -15.94 -22.01 42.25
CA GLU A 430 -16.58 -22.05 40.94
C GLU A 430 -15.57 -22.24 39.81
N SER A 431 -15.91 -23.11 38.87
CA SER A 431 -15.20 -23.21 37.59
C SER A 431 -15.58 -22.06 36.68
N ALA A 432 -14.59 -21.43 36.06
CA ALA A 432 -14.80 -20.34 35.10
C ALA A 432 -15.45 -20.81 33.79
N ASN A 433 -15.24 -22.07 33.40
CA ASN A 433 -15.67 -22.60 32.10
C ASN A 433 -16.36 -23.97 32.22
N GLY A 434 -16.95 -24.26 33.39
CA GLY A 434 -17.74 -25.46 33.61
C GLY A 434 -16.94 -26.76 33.78
N PRO A 435 -17.65 -27.90 33.90
CA PRO A 435 -17.07 -29.16 34.34
C PRO A 435 -16.29 -29.92 33.26
N GLU A 436 -16.48 -29.60 31.98
CA GLU A 436 -15.80 -30.31 30.88
C GLU A 436 -14.28 -30.07 30.86
N VAL A 437 -13.85 -28.92 31.39
CA VAL A 437 -12.45 -28.46 31.28
C VAL A 437 -11.78 -28.20 32.64
N THR A 438 -12.55 -28.18 33.73
CA THR A 438 -12.02 -27.94 35.09
C THR A 438 -12.20 -29.18 35.94
N ILE A 439 -11.11 -29.93 36.09
CA ILE A 439 -11.08 -31.27 36.67
C ILE A 439 -10.33 -31.25 38.00
N VAL A 440 -10.94 -31.76 39.07
CA VAL A 440 -10.27 -32.08 40.34
C VAL A 440 -10.08 -33.59 40.43
N ASP A 441 -8.82 -34.02 40.47
CA ASP A 441 -8.43 -35.42 40.43
C ASP A 441 -7.84 -35.86 41.77
N GLY A 442 -8.51 -36.79 42.45
CA GLY A 442 -8.10 -37.36 43.74
C GLY A 442 -7.00 -38.42 43.63
N LEU A 443 -6.59 -38.77 42.41
CA LEU A 443 -5.51 -39.72 42.10
C LEU A 443 -5.65 -41.11 42.76
N ASN A 444 -6.88 -41.52 43.06
CA ASN A 444 -7.21 -42.76 43.79
C ASN A 444 -6.54 -42.85 45.17
N ASN A 445 -6.18 -41.73 45.78
CA ASN A 445 -5.39 -41.70 47.02
C ASN A 445 -6.12 -41.02 48.16
N HIS A 446 -6.94 -40.01 47.86
CA HIS A 446 -7.71 -39.26 48.84
C HIS A 446 -9.00 -38.74 48.22
N ARG A 447 -9.95 -38.36 49.07
CA ARG A 447 -11.16 -37.66 48.67
C ARG A 447 -10.87 -36.25 48.16
N CYS A 448 -11.64 -35.79 47.17
CA CYS A 448 -11.39 -34.51 46.51
C CYS A 448 -11.82 -33.31 47.37
N PHE A 449 -13.09 -33.28 47.82
CA PHE A 449 -13.65 -32.15 48.57
C PHE A 449 -14.23 -32.55 49.93
N ILE A 450 -13.99 -31.69 50.92
CA ILE A 450 -14.73 -31.63 52.19
C ILE A 450 -15.45 -30.29 52.27
N LEU A 451 -16.77 -30.34 52.37
CA LEU A 451 -17.63 -29.17 52.48
C LEU A 451 -18.24 -29.13 53.89
N SER A 452 -17.89 -28.12 54.68
CA SER A 452 -18.26 -28.06 56.10
C SER A 452 -19.17 -26.88 56.47
N ASP A 453 -19.22 -25.84 55.65
CA ASP A 453 -20.13 -24.70 55.84
C ASP A 453 -21.42 -24.90 55.03
N VAL A 454 -22.59 -24.58 55.60
CA VAL A 454 -23.88 -24.74 54.91
C VAL A 454 -24.08 -23.76 53.76
N ALA A 455 -23.42 -22.60 53.82
CA ALA A 455 -23.52 -21.55 52.82
C ALA A 455 -22.40 -21.63 51.76
N CYS A 456 -21.53 -22.65 51.81
CA CYS A 456 -20.58 -22.85 50.73
C CYS A 456 -21.25 -23.46 49.50
N ILE A 457 -20.78 -23.03 48.33
CA ILE A 457 -21.28 -23.46 47.02
C ILE A 457 -20.11 -24.04 46.24
N LEU A 458 -20.31 -25.21 45.65
CA LEU A 458 -19.40 -25.81 44.68
C LEU A 458 -20.09 -25.85 43.31
N ASN A 459 -19.52 -25.18 42.31
CA ASN A 459 -20.15 -25.04 40.99
C ASN A 459 -19.20 -25.43 39.84
N GLY A 460 -19.64 -26.31 38.94
CA GLY A 460 -19.03 -26.45 37.63
C GLY A 460 -17.78 -27.33 37.54
N PHE A 461 -17.59 -28.33 38.41
CA PHE A 461 -16.36 -29.16 38.41
C PHE A 461 -16.61 -30.59 37.96
N THR A 462 -15.65 -31.18 37.22
CA THR A 462 -15.48 -32.63 37.21
C THR A 462 -14.64 -33.05 38.41
N ILE A 463 -15.14 -33.98 39.21
CA ILE A 463 -14.51 -34.50 40.43
C ILE A 463 -14.34 -35.99 40.24
N ARG A 464 -13.09 -36.44 40.14
CA ARG A 464 -12.82 -37.85 39.80
C ARG A 464 -11.72 -38.51 40.60
N ASN A 465 -11.71 -39.84 40.56
CA ASN A 465 -10.72 -40.68 41.22
C ASN A 465 -10.53 -40.35 42.72
N GLY A 466 -11.56 -39.82 43.38
CA GLY A 466 -11.56 -39.58 44.81
C GLY A 466 -11.67 -40.90 45.56
N TYR A 467 -10.82 -41.12 46.56
CA TYR A 467 -10.75 -42.41 47.27
C TYR A 467 -10.79 -42.24 48.79
N MET A 468 -11.64 -43.03 49.47
CA MET A 468 -11.66 -43.10 50.93
C MET A 468 -11.85 -44.54 51.44
N ASN A 469 -10.79 -45.11 52.01
CA ASN A 469 -10.73 -46.53 52.42
C ASN A 469 -11.45 -46.92 53.73
N ASN A 470 -11.87 -45.97 54.57
CA ASN A 470 -12.43 -46.27 55.90
C ASN A 470 -13.67 -45.44 56.24
N TRP A 471 -14.22 -44.68 55.29
CA TRP A 471 -15.35 -43.78 55.55
C TRP A 471 -16.17 -43.50 54.29
N HIS A 472 -17.11 -42.56 54.38
CA HIS A 472 -18.06 -42.22 53.32
C HIS A 472 -17.40 -41.35 52.23
N GLY A 473 -18.13 -40.84 51.23
CA GLY A 473 -17.79 -39.65 50.44
C GLY A 473 -16.43 -39.68 49.73
N GLY A 474 -16.31 -40.49 48.67
CA GLY A 474 -15.07 -40.68 47.90
C GLY A 474 -14.71 -39.43 47.11
N GLY A 475 -15.65 -38.87 46.35
CA GLY A 475 -15.48 -37.59 45.66
C GLY A 475 -15.67 -36.42 46.61
N ILE A 476 -16.86 -36.34 47.23
CA ILE A 476 -17.28 -35.25 48.10
C ILE A 476 -17.79 -35.78 49.45
N TYR A 477 -17.39 -35.11 50.52
CA TYR A 477 -17.96 -35.32 51.86
C TYR A 477 -18.53 -34.03 52.43
N CYS A 478 -19.83 -34.04 52.74
CA CYS A 478 -20.49 -32.92 53.41
C CYS A 478 -20.62 -33.21 54.92
N TRP A 479 -20.15 -32.29 55.77
CA TRP A 479 -20.12 -32.48 57.23
C TRP A 479 -21.44 -32.08 57.90
N GLY A 480 -22.50 -32.90 57.76
CA GLY A 480 -23.78 -32.76 58.50
C GLY A 480 -24.60 -31.50 58.20
N ASN A 481 -24.06 -30.62 57.35
CA ASN A 481 -24.69 -29.43 56.79
C ASN A 481 -25.04 -29.75 55.32
N THR A 482 -26.01 -29.06 54.73
CA THR A 482 -26.46 -29.29 53.34
C THR A 482 -25.90 -28.21 52.40
N PRO A 483 -24.59 -28.20 52.10
CA PRO A 483 -24.02 -27.29 51.13
C PRO A 483 -24.58 -27.59 49.74
N VAL A 484 -24.49 -26.59 48.85
CA VAL A 484 -24.99 -26.69 47.48
C VAL A 484 -23.84 -27.10 46.57
N ILE A 485 -24.05 -28.21 45.86
CA ILE A 485 -23.19 -28.66 44.77
C ILE A 485 -24.03 -28.57 43.49
N THR A 486 -23.56 -27.82 42.50
CA THR A 486 -24.34 -27.59 41.27
C THR A 486 -23.48 -27.73 40.03
N ASN A 487 -24.06 -28.21 38.93
CA ASN A 487 -23.41 -28.31 37.62
C ASN A 487 -22.09 -29.11 37.66
N CYS A 488 -22.00 -30.15 38.51
CA CYS A 488 -20.79 -30.93 38.70
C CYS A 488 -20.92 -32.34 38.11
N LYS A 489 -19.79 -32.90 37.67
CA LYS A 489 -19.66 -34.31 37.27
C LYS A 489 -18.84 -35.06 38.32
N LEU A 490 -19.40 -36.05 38.98
CA LEU A 490 -18.71 -36.88 39.96
C LEU A 490 -18.46 -38.25 39.32
N ILE A 491 -17.21 -38.52 38.94
CA ILE A 491 -16.84 -39.63 38.06
C ILE A 491 -15.83 -40.56 38.75
N ASP A 492 -16.07 -41.87 38.74
CA ASP A 492 -15.10 -42.89 39.18
C ASP A 492 -14.51 -42.65 40.59
N ASN A 493 -15.34 -42.17 41.53
CA ASN A 493 -14.95 -42.00 42.92
C ASN A 493 -15.36 -43.20 43.77
N GLU A 494 -14.55 -43.54 44.78
CA GLU A 494 -14.73 -44.73 45.62
C GLU A 494 -14.72 -44.42 47.12
N ALA A 495 -15.69 -44.97 47.86
CA ALA A 495 -15.77 -44.87 49.32
C ALA A 495 -16.03 -46.23 49.98
N ALA A 496 -15.37 -46.50 51.09
CA ALA A 496 -15.52 -47.79 51.79
C ALA A 496 -16.88 -47.99 52.46
N THR A 497 -17.62 -46.93 52.80
CA THR A 497 -18.92 -47.07 53.50
C THR A 497 -20.12 -46.55 52.71
N GLY A 498 -20.12 -45.32 52.20
CA GLY A 498 -21.26 -44.89 51.38
C GLY A 498 -21.06 -43.54 50.70
N GLY A 499 -21.70 -43.35 49.56
CA GLY A 499 -21.55 -42.15 48.74
C GLY A 499 -20.21 -42.13 48.04
N GLY A 500 -20.01 -43.01 47.05
CA GLY A 500 -18.78 -43.05 46.26
C GLY A 500 -18.53 -41.69 45.60
N GLY A 501 -19.55 -41.18 44.92
CA GLY A 501 -19.59 -39.80 44.43
C GLY A 501 -19.72 -38.79 45.57
N SER A 502 -20.87 -38.76 46.25
CA SER A 502 -21.14 -37.81 47.34
C SER A 502 -21.77 -38.46 48.56
N TYR A 503 -21.31 -38.05 49.74
CA TYR A 503 -21.98 -38.32 51.01
C TYR A 503 -22.62 -37.03 51.54
N GLN A 504 -23.94 -37.06 51.73
CA GLN A 504 -24.76 -35.90 52.06
C GLN A 504 -24.64 -34.76 51.01
N GLY A 505 -25.20 -33.59 51.34
CA GLY A 505 -25.24 -32.43 50.46
C GLY A 505 -26.48 -32.36 49.56
N THR A 506 -26.69 -31.18 48.97
CA THR A 506 -27.76 -30.92 48.01
C THR A 506 -27.13 -30.73 46.63
N LEU A 507 -27.41 -31.66 45.73
CA LEU A 507 -26.88 -31.70 44.38
C LEU A 507 -27.97 -31.24 43.40
N HIS A 508 -27.63 -30.26 42.56
CA HIS A 508 -28.50 -29.76 41.50
C HIS A 508 -27.81 -29.90 40.16
N ASN A 509 -28.51 -30.43 39.16
CA ASN A 509 -28.00 -30.43 37.79
C ASN A 509 -26.62 -31.12 37.66
N CYS A 510 -26.45 -32.25 38.37
CA CYS A 510 -25.18 -32.96 38.45
C CYS A 510 -25.25 -34.32 37.74
N MET A 511 -24.09 -34.78 37.26
CA MET A 511 -23.91 -36.15 36.77
C MET A 511 -23.10 -36.96 37.78
N LEU A 512 -23.58 -38.13 38.17
CA LEU A 512 -22.87 -39.07 39.05
C LEU A 512 -22.65 -40.37 38.27
N MET A 513 -21.40 -40.64 37.89
CA MET A 513 -21.06 -41.72 36.97
C MET A 513 -19.93 -42.60 37.49
N GLY A 514 -20.05 -43.93 37.36
CA GLY A 514 -18.93 -44.84 37.59
C GLY A 514 -18.44 -44.94 39.05
N ASN A 515 -19.15 -44.34 40.01
CA ASN A 515 -18.70 -44.29 41.40
C ASN A 515 -19.01 -45.60 42.12
N SER A 516 -18.22 -45.93 43.16
CA SER A 516 -18.33 -47.17 43.92
C SER A 516 -18.40 -46.94 45.43
N ALA A 517 -19.28 -47.67 46.13
CA ALA A 517 -19.30 -47.67 47.59
C ALA A 517 -19.87 -48.95 48.23
N HIS A 518 -20.03 -48.98 49.55
CA HIS A 518 -20.80 -50.04 50.22
C HIS A 518 -22.32 -49.79 50.15
N HIS A 519 -22.76 -48.54 50.34
CA HIS A 519 -24.13 -48.09 50.09
C HIS A 519 -24.15 -46.81 49.26
N GLY A 520 -25.06 -46.68 48.29
CA GLY A 520 -25.16 -45.42 47.52
C GLY A 520 -23.91 -45.17 46.69
N GLY A 521 -23.64 -45.97 45.66
CA GLY A 521 -22.43 -45.86 44.83
C GLY A 521 -22.26 -44.45 44.26
N GLY A 522 -23.32 -43.90 43.68
CA GLY A 522 -23.38 -42.48 43.30
C GLY A 522 -23.51 -41.56 44.52
N GLY A 523 -24.61 -41.68 45.28
CA GLY A 523 -24.88 -40.80 46.42
C GLY A 523 -25.50 -41.49 47.63
N PHE A 524 -25.07 -41.13 48.85
CA PHE A 524 -25.65 -41.63 50.10
C PHE A 524 -26.14 -40.48 50.97
N ASN A 525 -27.42 -40.52 51.37
CA ASN A 525 -28.07 -39.50 52.20
C ASN A 525 -28.05 -38.08 51.56
N CYS A 526 -28.14 -38.03 50.23
CA CYS A 526 -28.11 -36.80 49.44
C CYS A 526 -29.52 -36.31 49.09
N THR A 527 -29.65 -35.01 48.81
CA THR A 527 -30.79 -34.47 48.04
C THR A 527 -30.33 -34.22 46.61
N LEU A 528 -30.94 -34.86 45.61
CA LEU A 528 -30.55 -34.76 44.21
C LEU A 528 -31.71 -34.20 43.40
N ASN A 529 -31.49 -33.11 42.69
CA ASN A 529 -32.50 -32.47 41.86
C ASN A 529 -31.97 -32.33 40.44
N SER A 530 -32.73 -32.81 39.45
CA SER A 530 -32.35 -32.74 38.04
C SER A 530 -30.97 -33.37 37.78
N CYS A 531 -30.69 -34.54 38.36
CA CYS A 531 -29.39 -35.21 38.25
C CYS A 531 -29.48 -36.48 37.40
N THR A 532 -28.38 -36.84 36.72
CA THR A 532 -28.24 -38.11 35.98
C THR A 532 -27.25 -39.02 36.71
N ILE A 533 -27.72 -40.16 37.21
CA ILE A 533 -26.98 -41.09 38.08
C ILE A 533 -26.88 -42.44 37.37
N VAL A 534 -25.70 -42.73 36.82
CA VAL A 534 -25.52 -43.83 35.88
C VAL A 534 -24.27 -44.64 36.14
N SER A 535 -24.31 -45.95 35.88
CA SER A 535 -23.12 -46.82 35.91
C SER A 535 -22.38 -46.87 37.26
N ASN A 536 -23.05 -46.55 38.37
CA ASN A 536 -22.48 -46.61 39.71
C ASN A 536 -22.66 -48.01 40.33
N THR A 537 -21.78 -48.37 41.25
CA THR A 537 -21.75 -49.70 41.88
C THR A 537 -21.81 -49.63 43.41
N ALA A 538 -22.55 -50.55 44.05
CA ALA A 538 -22.56 -50.68 45.50
C ALA A 538 -22.37 -52.15 45.92
N SER A 539 -21.49 -52.40 46.89
CA SER A 539 -21.27 -53.77 47.37
C SER A 539 -22.40 -54.30 48.26
N THR A 540 -23.26 -53.43 48.80
CA THR A 540 -24.49 -53.83 49.51
C THR A 540 -25.74 -53.34 48.80
N SER A 541 -26.07 -52.04 48.86
CA SER A 541 -27.35 -51.56 48.35
C SER A 541 -27.34 -50.15 47.78
N GLY A 542 -28.25 -49.87 46.85
CA GLY A 542 -28.38 -48.56 46.22
C GLY A 542 -27.19 -48.24 45.32
N GLY A 543 -27.01 -48.96 44.21
CA GLY A 543 -25.89 -48.73 43.28
C GLY A 543 -25.85 -47.27 42.82
N GLY A 544 -26.99 -46.70 42.44
CA GLY A 544 -27.13 -45.28 42.12
C GLY A 544 -27.21 -44.39 43.36
N SER A 545 -28.25 -44.53 44.17
CA SER A 545 -28.42 -43.78 45.42
C SER A 545 -28.93 -44.63 46.58
N ASN A 546 -28.74 -44.16 47.82
CA ASN A 546 -29.30 -44.77 49.01
C ASN A 546 -29.67 -43.71 50.06
N SER A 547 -30.84 -43.87 50.70
CA SER A 547 -31.34 -43.02 51.80
C SER A 547 -31.44 -41.52 51.45
N GLY A 548 -31.61 -41.18 50.18
CA GLY A 548 -31.71 -39.82 49.66
C GLY A 548 -33.12 -39.39 49.24
N THR A 549 -33.21 -38.14 48.79
CA THR A 549 -34.42 -37.57 48.16
C THR A 549 -34.07 -37.13 46.75
N LEU A 550 -34.80 -37.62 45.75
CA LEU A 550 -34.51 -37.40 44.34
C LEU A 550 -35.72 -36.83 43.61
N GLN A 551 -35.50 -35.75 42.86
CA GLN A 551 -36.53 -35.03 42.09
C GLN A 551 -36.01 -34.75 40.68
N ASN A 552 -36.83 -34.97 39.64
CA ASN A 552 -36.42 -34.77 38.24
C ASN A 552 -35.16 -35.55 37.83
N CYS A 553 -34.83 -36.68 38.47
CA CYS A 553 -33.56 -37.38 38.24
C CYS A 553 -33.70 -38.57 37.27
N ILE A 554 -32.61 -38.92 36.57
CA ILE A 554 -32.48 -40.19 35.85
C ILE A 554 -31.55 -41.11 36.65
N LEU A 555 -31.98 -42.35 36.89
CA LEU A 555 -31.17 -43.39 37.53
C LEU A 555 -31.21 -44.66 36.68
N PHE A 556 -30.11 -45.00 36.02
CA PHE A 556 -30.07 -46.16 35.13
C PHE A 556 -28.69 -46.83 35.09
N SER A 557 -28.65 -48.11 34.71
CA SER A 557 -27.41 -48.88 34.55
C SER A 557 -26.50 -48.93 35.78
N ASN A 558 -27.04 -48.66 36.98
CA ASN A 558 -26.32 -48.85 38.23
C ASN A 558 -26.45 -50.31 38.70
N SER A 559 -25.61 -50.74 39.63
CA SER A 559 -25.67 -52.11 40.16
C SER A 559 -25.36 -52.19 41.66
N ALA A 560 -26.04 -53.10 42.37
CA ALA A 560 -25.78 -53.41 43.76
C ALA A 560 -25.80 -54.91 44.03
N THR A 561 -24.85 -55.42 44.83
CA THR A 561 -24.75 -56.88 45.06
C THR A 561 -25.91 -57.46 45.86
N SER A 562 -26.48 -56.71 46.82
CA SER A 562 -27.53 -57.23 47.72
C SER A 562 -28.94 -56.79 47.33
N SER A 563 -29.16 -55.49 47.12
CA SER A 563 -30.50 -54.98 46.74
C SER A 563 -30.47 -53.55 46.21
N GLY A 564 -31.42 -53.24 45.31
CA GLY A 564 -31.65 -51.87 44.86
C GLY A 564 -30.53 -51.36 43.95
N ASP A 565 -30.48 -51.86 42.71
CA ASP A 565 -29.46 -51.48 41.74
C ASP A 565 -29.41 -49.96 41.52
N ASN A 566 -30.55 -49.33 41.23
CA ASN A 566 -30.63 -47.89 40.99
C ASN A 566 -30.83 -47.08 42.28
N TYR A 567 -31.60 -47.58 43.24
CA TYR A 567 -31.94 -46.86 44.48
C TYR A 567 -32.27 -47.85 45.61
N ASP A 568 -32.07 -47.44 46.87
CA ASP A 568 -32.48 -48.19 48.06
C ASP A 568 -32.78 -47.25 49.24
N SER A 569 -33.99 -47.37 49.81
CA SER A 569 -34.49 -46.50 50.88
C SER A 569 -34.57 -44.99 50.51
N ASP A 570 -34.64 -44.68 49.21
CA ASP A 570 -34.77 -43.32 48.68
C ASP A 570 -36.25 -42.89 48.51
N THR A 571 -36.48 -41.57 48.44
CA THR A 571 -37.76 -40.97 48.04
C THR A 571 -37.64 -40.33 46.65
N LEU A 572 -38.36 -40.83 45.65
CA LEU A 572 -38.27 -40.39 44.24
C LEU A 572 -39.57 -39.73 43.75
N GLN A 573 -39.46 -38.59 43.06
CA GLN A 573 -40.58 -37.92 42.39
C GLN A 573 -40.13 -37.38 41.02
N TYR A 574 -40.95 -37.53 39.99
CA TYR A 574 -40.60 -37.13 38.61
C TYR A 574 -39.24 -37.67 38.14
N CYS A 575 -38.90 -38.91 38.50
CA CYS A 575 -37.64 -39.55 38.16
C CYS A 575 -37.83 -40.67 37.13
N CYS A 576 -36.81 -40.89 36.30
CA CYS A 576 -36.72 -42.01 35.38
C CYS A 576 -35.83 -43.11 35.97
N THR A 577 -36.40 -44.25 36.36
CA THR A 577 -35.64 -45.36 36.97
C THR A 577 -36.36 -46.70 36.89
N THR A 578 -35.63 -47.79 37.17
CA THR A 578 -36.19 -49.13 37.34
C THR A 578 -35.58 -49.83 38.56
N PRO A 579 -36.33 -50.61 39.37
CA PRO A 579 -37.78 -50.85 39.28
C PRO A 579 -38.61 -49.60 39.65
N ASP A 580 -39.94 -49.67 39.55
CA ASP A 580 -40.84 -48.56 39.91
C ASP A 580 -40.70 -48.20 41.41
N PRO A 581 -40.29 -46.96 41.76
CA PRO A 581 -40.19 -46.53 43.15
C PRO A 581 -41.55 -46.21 43.80
N GLY A 582 -42.65 -46.19 43.04
CA GLY A 582 -43.89 -45.55 43.46
C GLY A 582 -43.74 -44.03 43.57
N GLY A 583 -44.79 -43.30 43.95
CA GLY A 583 -44.76 -41.82 44.00
C GLY A 583 -45.27 -41.16 42.72
N ILE A 584 -45.20 -39.83 42.64
CA ILE A 584 -45.81 -39.03 41.57
C ILE A 584 -44.80 -38.80 40.44
N GLY A 585 -45.24 -38.99 39.19
CA GLY A 585 -44.52 -38.56 37.99
C GLY A 585 -43.32 -39.43 37.60
N ASN A 586 -43.06 -40.54 38.29
CA ASN A 586 -41.93 -41.41 37.95
C ASN A 586 -42.21 -42.25 36.68
N ILE A 587 -41.19 -42.44 35.85
CA ILE A 587 -41.23 -43.26 34.62
C ILE A 587 -40.22 -44.41 34.72
N THR A 588 -40.56 -45.56 34.14
CA THR A 588 -39.74 -46.80 34.23
C THR A 588 -39.13 -47.25 32.91
N ASN A 589 -39.49 -46.57 31.82
CA ASN A 589 -38.89 -46.78 30.52
C ASN A 589 -37.41 -46.37 30.55
N ALA A 590 -36.59 -47.03 29.73
CA ALA A 590 -35.21 -46.60 29.56
C ALA A 590 -35.18 -45.16 29.01
N PRO A 591 -34.24 -44.31 29.49
CA PRO A 591 -34.19 -42.89 29.16
C PRO A 591 -33.82 -42.57 27.71
N SER A 592 -33.47 -43.54 26.86
CA SER A 592 -33.01 -43.34 25.47
C SER A 592 -31.88 -42.30 25.37
N PHE A 593 -30.67 -42.69 25.77
CA PHE A 593 -29.48 -41.84 25.65
C PHE A 593 -28.91 -41.84 24.22
N VAL A 594 -28.26 -40.75 23.82
CA VAL A 594 -27.60 -40.62 22.51
C VAL A 594 -26.51 -41.68 22.31
N ASP A 595 -25.61 -41.87 23.27
CA ASP A 595 -24.60 -42.93 23.24
C ASP A 595 -24.14 -43.30 24.66
N GLU A 596 -24.84 -44.27 25.27
CA GLU A 596 -24.51 -44.78 26.60
C GLU A 596 -23.12 -45.44 26.66
N ALA A 597 -22.68 -46.13 25.59
CA ALA A 597 -21.40 -46.82 25.57
C ALA A 597 -20.20 -45.86 25.49
N GLY A 598 -20.39 -44.71 24.83
CA GLY A 598 -19.46 -43.60 24.76
C GLY A 598 -19.59 -42.58 25.90
N SER A 599 -20.39 -42.85 26.93
CA SER A 599 -20.66 -41.95 28.06
C SER A 599 -21.36 -40.62 27.69
N ASN A 600 -22.11 -40.58 26.59
CA ASN A 600 -22.95 -39.46 26.20
C ASN A 600 -24.41 -39.70 26.64
N TYR A 601 -24.74 -39.18 27.82
CA TYR A 601 -26.04 -39.37 28.47
C TYR A 601 -27.04 -38.24 28.20
N ARG A 602 -26.87 -37.49 27.09
CA ARG A 602 -27.92 -36.62 26.56
C ARG A 602 -29.10 -37.45 26.07
N LEU A 603 -30.31 -36.89 26.13
CA LEU A 603 -31.52 -37.55 25.65
C LEU A 603 -31.55 -37.54 24.12
N ASN A 604 -31.92 -38.68 23.51
CA ASN A 604 -32.25 -38.72 22.09
C ASN A 604 -33.68 -38.19 21.87
N ALA A 605 -33.98 -37.74 20.65
CA ALA A 605 -35.25 -37.10 20.29
C ALA A 605 -36.51 -37.95 20.54
N ASP A 606 -36.36 -39.26 20.71
CA ASP A 606 -37.44 -40.20 21.00
C ASP A 606 -37.58 -40.53 22.50
N SER A 607 -36.82 -39.88 23.37
CA SER A 607 -36.85 -40.11 24.80
C SER A 607 -38.16 -39.68 25.45
N LEU A 608 -38.68 -40.54 26.33
CA LEU A 608 -39.84 -40.22 27.19
C LEU A 608 -39.47 -39.33 28.38
N CYS A 609 -38.18 -39.07 28.61
CA CYS A 609 -37.72 -38.15 29.65
C CYS A 609 -37.87 -36.67 29.23
N ILE A 610 -38.06 -36.41 27.93
CA ILE A 610 -38.23 -35.07 27.37
C ILE A 610 -39.58 -34.50 27.80
N ASN A 611 -39.59 -33.26 28.30
CA ASN A 611 -40.73 -32.52 28.84
C ASN A 611 -41.52 -33.28 29.93
N ALA A 612 -40.88 -34.20 30.65
CA ALA A 612 -41.54 -35.10 31.61
C ALA A 612 -41.30 -34.74 33.08
N GLY A 613 -40.37 -33.82 33.36
CA GLY A 613 -40.06 -33.35 34.71
C GLY A 613 -41.05 -32.33 35.26
N ASN A 614 -40.78 -31.86 36.48
CA ASN A 614 -41.59 -30.83 37.14
C ASN A 614 -40.78 -29.55 37.37
N ASN A 615 -41.26 -28.45 36.79
CA ASN A 615 -40.62 -27.13 36.86
C ASN A 615 -40.41 -26.61 38.29
N ALA A 616 -41.19 -27.08 39.28
CA ALA A 616 -41.05 -26.69 40.68
C ALA A 616 -39.75 -27.19 41.35
N TYR A 617 -39.09 -28.19 40.77
CA TYR A 617 -37.83 -28.75 41.26
C TYR A 617 -36.62 -28.31 40.42
N VAL A 618 -36.82 -27.36 39.50
CA VAL A 618 -35.73 -26.75 38.71
C VAL A 618 -34.93 -25.82 39.59
N TYR A 619 -33.61 -25.93 39.48
CA TYR A 619 -32.67 -25.07 40.17
C TYR A 619 -31.67 -24.52 39.16
N GLY A 620 -31.50 -23.21 39.14
CA GLY A 620 -30.71 -22.52 38.11
C GLY A 620 -31.48 -22.34 36.80
N SER A 621 -30.91 -21.52 35.91
CA SER A 621 -31.50 -21.26 34.58
C SER A 621 -30.99 -22.23 33.52
N PHE A 622 -29.89 -22.95 33.78
CA PHE A 622 -29.15 -23.71 32.79
C PHE A 622 -28.91 -25.16 33.23
N ASP A 623 -28.88 -26.08 32.27
CA ASP A 623 -28.57 -27.50 32.40
C ASP A 623 -27.05 -27.73 32.44
N LEU A 624 -26.63 -28.99 32.48
CA LEU A 624 -25.21 -29.34 32.63
C LEU A 624 -24.36 -28.99 31.39
N ASP A 625 -25.00 -28.76 30.24
CA ASP A 625 -24.37 -28.24 29.02
C ASP A 625 -24.42 -26.71 28.92
N GLY A 626 -25.02 -26.04 29.90
CA GLY A 626 -25.20 -24.59 29.89
C GLY A 626 -26.48 -24.15 29.17
N GLN A 627 -27.40 -25.07 28.89
CA GLN A 627 -28.61 -24.81 28.12
C GLN A 627 -29.84 -24.50 28.96
N PRO A 628 -30.79 -23.68 28.51
CA PRO A 628 -31.94 -23.34 29.33
C PRO A 628 -32.68 -24.59 29.85
N ARG A 629 -32.89 -24.68 31.16
CA ARG A 629 -33.58 -25.82 31.81
C ARG A 629 -35.06 -25.98 31.42
N LEU A 630 -35.59 -25.12 30.57
CA LEU A 630 -37.02 -25.03 30.25
C LEU A 630 -37.15 -24.75 28.76
N VAL A 631 -37.03 -25.78 27.94
CA VAL A 631 -37.31 -25.73 26.50
C VAL A 631 -38.77 -26.16 26.29
N ASP A 632 -39.54 -25.42 25.48
CA ASP A 632 -40.99 -25.63 25.28
C ASP A 632 -41.88 -25.61 26.55
N GLY A 633 -41.35 -25.09 27.66
CA GLY A 633 -42.10 -24.75 28.88
C GLY A 633 -42.18 -25.86 29.93
N THR A 634 -41.62 -27.05 29.70
CA THR A 634 -41.54 -28.13 30.70
C THR A 634 -40.13 -28.72 30.75
N VAL A 635 -39.57 -28.83 31.94
CA VAL A 635 -38.21 -29.38 32.13
C VAL A 635 -38.12 -30.88 31.82
N ASP A 636 -36.98 -31.31 31.29
CA ASP A 636 -36.64 -32.72 31.10
C ASP A 636 -36.19 -33.38 32.42
N MET A 637 -36.37 -34.70 32.52
CA MET A 637 -35.74 -35.45 33.61
C MET A 637 -34.24 -35.59 33.37
N GLY A 638 -33.43 -35.40 34.41
CA GLY A 638 -31.98 -35.57 34.38
C GLY A 638 -31.19 -34.27 34.34
N ALA A 639 -29.87 -34.40 34.19
CA ALA A 639 -28.91 -33.30 34.17
C ALA A 639 -28.88 -32.50 32.84
N TYR A 640 -29.54 -32.99 31.80
CA TYR A 640 -29.59 -32.36 30.48
C TYR A 640 -31.02 -32.05 30.07
N GLU A 641 -31.19 -30.97 29.31
CA GLU A 641 -32.39 -30.63 28.57
C GLU A 641 -32.17 -30.94 27.08
N PHE A 642 -33.18 -31.46 26.38
CA PHE A 642 -33.14 -31.75 24.95
C PHE A 642 -33.45 -30.51 24.10
N ASP A 643 -32.61 -30.24 23.08
CA ASP A 643 -32.87 -29.20 22.07
C ASP A 643 -32.64 -29.71 20.62
N PRO A 644 -33.54 -29.41 19.66
CA PRO A 644 -33.27 -29.59 18.23
C PRO A 644 -32.23 -28.63 17.63
N ALA A 645 -31.35 -29.15 16.75
CA ALA A 645 -30.22 -28.41 16.17
C ALA A 645 -30.63 -27.24 15.22
N PRO A 646 -29.88 -26.12 15.23
CA PRO A 646 -30.05 -25.00 14.30
C PRO A 646 -29.54 -25.32 12.89
N PHE A 647 -29.87 -24.47 11.91
CA PHE A 647 -29.43 -24.60 10.50
C PHE A 647 -29.00 -23.26 9.93
N ILE A 648 -27.89 -23.25 9.19
CA ILE A 648 -27.33 -22.11 8.45
C ILE A 648 -26.82 -22.61 7.08
N ASP A 649 -27.13 -21.86 6.03
CA ASP A 649 -26.68 -22.10 4.64
C ASP A 649 -26.46 -20.75 3.93
N ILE A 650 -25.23 -20.45 3.55
CA ILE A 650 -24.84 -19.25 2.82
C ILE A 650 -25.06 -19.50 1.32
N THR A 651 -25.83 -18.61 0.69
CA THR A 651 -26.17 -18.72 -0.74
C THR A 651 -25.17 -18.03 -1.67
N ASN A 652 -24.27 -17.19 -1.14
CA ASN A 652 -23.16 -16.62 -1.91
C ASN A 652 -22.18 -17.73 -2.33
N ILE A 653 -21.53 -17.55 -3.48
CA ILE A 653 -20.45 -18.41 -3.94
C ILE A 653 -19.09 -17.78 -3.65
N ASN A 654 -18.03 -18.59 -3.59
CA ASN A 654 -16.66 -18.08 -3.51
C ASN A 654 -16.34 -17.22 -4.74
N GLU A 655 -15.84 -16.01 -4.52
CA GLU A 655 -15.48 -15.08 -5.60
C GLU A 655 -14.34 -14.12 -5.22
N THR A 656 -13.79 -13.43 -6.21
CA THR A 656 -12.73 -12.42 -6.07
C THR A 656 -13.27 -11.04 -6.42
N VAL A 657 -13.02 -10.05 -5.57
CA VAL A 657 -13.50 -8.66 -5.70
C VAL A 657 -12.33 -7.66 -5.73
N GLY A 658 -12.52 -6.50 -6.37
CA GLY A 658 -11.51 -5.44 -6.49
C GLY A 658 -11.17 -4.78 -5.14
N SER A 659 -10.03 -4.06 -5.05
CA SER A 659 -9.61 -3.41 -3.79
C SER A 659 -10.59 -2.33 -3.33
N GLU A 660 -11.33 -1.72 -4.25
CA GLU A 660 -12.35 -0.71 -3.97
C GLU A 660 -13.54 -1.28 -3.18
N VAL A 661 -13.79 -2.59 -3.29
CA VAL A 661 -14.83 -3.30 -2.56
C VAL A 661 -14.38 -3.51 -1.12
N THR A 662 -14.57 -2.48 -0.31
CA THR A 662 -14.20 -2.46 1.11
C THR A 662 -15.27 -3.09 2.02
N LEU A 663 -16.51 -3.17 1.54
CA LEU A 663 -17.67 -3.72 2.24
C LEU A 663 -18.43 -4.69 1.33
N TYR A 664 -18.90 -5.81 1.86
CA TYR A 664 -19.60 -6.86 1.11
C TYR A 664 -20.88 -7.34 1.83
N THR A 665 -21.82 -7.93 1.10
CA THR A 665 -23.10 -8.42 1.67
C THR A 665 -23.22 -9.93 1.52
N ILE A 666 -23.46 -10.63 2.62
CA ILE A 666 -23.67 -12.08 2.67
C ILE A 666 -25.15 -12.38 2.84
N GLY A 667 -25.72 -13.28 2.04
CA GLY A 667 -27.10 -13.74 2.12
C GLY A 667 -27.19 -15.26 2.26
N GLY A 668 -28.22 -15.73 2.96
CA GLY A 668 -28.40 -17.16 3.18
C GLY A 668 -29.77 -17.54 3.75
N THR A 669 -29.93 -18.81 4.11
CA THR A 669 -31.14 -19.37 4.72
C THR A 669 -30.89 -20.04 6.07
N ASN A 670 -31.91 -20.05 6.94
CA ASN A 670 -31.89 -20.66 8.27
C ASN A 670 -33.23 -21.36 8.55
N ASN A 671 -33.30 -22.17 9.62
CA ASN A 671 -34.55 -22.84 10.05
C ASN A 671 -35.25 -22.08 11.20
N SER A 672 -36.43 -22.55 11.61
CA SER A 672 -37.21 -21.96 12.71
C SER A 672 -36.62 -22.13 14.11
N TRP A 673 -35.59 -22.96 14.25
CA TRP A 673 -34.92 -23.27 15.50
C TRP A 673 -33.68 -22.41 15.72
N THR A 674 -33.14 -21.82 14.66
CA THR A 674 -32.17 -20.74 14.79
C THR A 674 -32.85 -19.50 15.39
N VAL A 675 -32.42 -19.05 16.56
CA VAL A 675 -33.07 -17.97 17.32
C VAL A 675 -32.06 -16.89 17.74
N GLY A 676 -32.55 -15.76 18.24
CA GLY A 676 -31.71 -14.66 18.71
C GLY A 676 -31.04 -13.90 17.57
N THR A 677 -29.72 -13.92 17.53
CA THR A 677 -28.89 -13.24 16.52
C THR A 677 -27.95 -14.22 15.85
N LEU A 678 -27.82 -14.13 14.53
CA LEU A 678 -26.69 -14.75 13.84
C LEU A 678 -25.44 -13.94 14.14
N SER A 679 -24.34 -14.61 14.46
CA SER A 679 -23.02 -14.00 14.50
C SER A 679 -22.33 -14.24 13.16
N TRP A 680 -21.45 -13.33 12.78
CA TRP A 680 -20.57 -13.55 11.64
C TRP A 680 -19.17 -13.07 11.97
N THR A 681 -18.19 -13.72 11.34
CA THR A 681 -16.78 -13.37 11.47
C THR A 681 -16.14 -13.32 10.09
N ASN A 682 -15.18 -12.42 9.93
CA ASN A 682 -14.23 -12.43 8.83
C ASN A 682 -12.84 -12.71 9.42
N VAL A 683 -12.26 -13.86 9.08
CA VAL A 683 -10.98 -14.31 9.63
C VAL A 683 -9.85 -13.35 9.26
N ALA A 684 -9.89 -12.76 8.07
CA ALA A 684 -8.75 -12.02 7.52
C ALA A 684 -8.48 -10.69 8.23
N ASN A 685 -9.51 -10.02 8.77
CA ASN A 685 -9.39 -8.74 9.48
C ASN A 685 -9.94 -8.75 10.91
N ALA A 686 -10.31 -9.93 11.42
CA ALA A 686 -10.96 -10.10 12.71
C ALA A 686 -12.28 -9.30 12.87
N ALA A 687 -12.85 -8.78 11.78
CA ALA A 687 -14.14 -8.12 11.83
C ALA A 687 -15.22 -9.15 12.18
N ASN A 688 -16.18 -8.72 12.97
CA ASN A 688 -17.30 -9.54 13.40
C ASN A 688 -18.52 -8.66 13.62
N GLY A 689 -19.69 -9.29 13.67
CA GLY A 689 -20.93 -8.60 13.97
C GLY A 689 -22.07 -9.58 14.19
N THR A 690 -23.26 -9.01 14.39
CA THR A 690 -24.48 -9.79 14.58
C THR A 690 -25.63 -9.25 13.73
N VAL A 691 -26.52 -10.13 13.30
CA VAL A 691 -27.80 -9.77 12.65
C VAL A 691 -28.95 -10.50 13.35
N PRO A 692 -30.06 -9.83 13.70
CA PRO A 692 -31.20 -10.50 14.30
C PRO A 692 -31.81 -11.51 13.33
N VAL A 693 -32.19 -12.69 13.85
CA VAL A 693 -32.89 -13.70 13.06
C VAL A 693 -34.30 -13.18 12.73
N SER A 694 -34.64 -13.09 11.44
CA SER A 694 -35.95 -12.63 10.97
C SER A 694 -36.51 -13.56 9.91
N GLY A 695 -37.13 -14.66 10.35
CA GLY A 695 -37.66 -15.70 9.46
C GLY A 695 -36.59 -16.71 9.05
N THR A 696 -36.73 -17.28 7.84
CA THR A 696 -35.89 -18.36 7.30
C THR A 696 -34.85 -17.90 6.27
N VAL A 697 -34.72 -16.58 6.07
CA VAL A 697 -33.76 -15.97 5.15
C VAL A 697 -33.05 -14.86 5.90
N PHE A 698 -31.73 -14.76 5.74
CA PHE A 698 -30.93 -13.73 6.39
C PHE A 698 -30.06 -12.97 5.39
N GLN A 699 -29.68 -11.75 5.77
CA GLN A 699 -28.66 -10.95 5.10
C GLN A 699 -27.77 -10.25 6.13
N VAL A 700 -26.47 -10.38 5.96
CA VAL A 700 -25.42 -9.65 6.68
C VAL A 700 -24.87 -8.57 5.75
N SER A 701 -25.23 -7.33 5.99
CA SER A 701 -24.75 -6.19 5.20
C SER A 701 -23.45 -5.62 5.76
N SER A 702 -22.66 -5.00 4.89
CA SER A 702 -21.48 -4.22 5.26
C SER A 702 -20.37 -5.02 5.98
N VAL A 703 -20.13 -6.27 5.56
CA VAL A 703 -19.00 -7.07 6.01
C VAL A 703 -17.70 -6.41 5.52
N PRO A 704 -16.81 -5.92 6.41
CA PRO A 704 -15.56 -5.33 6.00
C PRO A 704 -14.65 -6.39 5.43
N LEU A 705 -14.03 -6.10 4.30
CA LEU A 705 -13.02 -6.96 3.67
C LEU A 705 -11.63 -6.35 3.89
N THR A 706 -10.59 -7.17 4.02
CA THR A 706 -9.18 -6.76 3.93
C THR A 706 -8.53 -7.39 2.72
N GLY A 707 -7.33 -6.91 2.38
CA GLY A 707 -6.50 -7.54 1.39
C GLY A 707 -6.28 -9.04 1.67
N GLY A 708 -6.58 -9.87 0.69
CA GLY A 708 -6.39 -11.31 0.67
C GLY A 708 -7.72 -12.07 0.61
N ALA A 709 -7.64 -13.38 0.85
CA ALA A 709 -8.81 -14.21 1.05
C ALA A 709 -9.51 -13.82 2.36
N ASN A 710 -10.78 -13.41 2.29
CA ASN A 710 -11.63 -13.17 3.45
C ASN A 710 -12.56 -14.37 3.59
N GLU A 711 -12.24 -15.28 4.50
CA GLU A 711 -13.15 -16.35 4.89
C GLU A 711 -14.18 -15.80 5.86
N ILE A 712 -15.43 -15.75 5.41
CA ILE A 712 -16.55 -15.19 6.14
C ILE A 712 -17.43 -16.35 6.59
N THR A 713 -17.54 -16.52 7.91
CA THR A 713 -18.38 -17.55 8.52
C THR A 713 -19.58 -16.90 9.15
N VAL A 714 -20.77 -17.44 8.90
CA VAL A 714 -22.00 -17.08 9.61
C VAL A 714 -22.37 -18.23 10.52
N THR A 715 -22.63 -17.94 11.79
CA THR A 715 -23.02 -18.90 12.82
C THR A 715 -24.37 -18.51 13.41
N GLY A 716 -25.25 -19.49 13.60
CA GLY A 716 -26.52 -19.33 14.29
C GLY A 716 -26.67 -20.37 15.38
N THR A 717 -27.37 -20.00 16.46
CA THR A 717 -27.63 -20.90 17.58
C THR A 717 -29.11 -21.21 17.74
N ASN A 718 -29.41 -22.35 18.34
CA ASN A 718 -30.72 -22.60 18.92
C ASN A 718 -30.79 -22.00 20.34
N ILE A 719 -31.90 -22.25 21.04
CA ILE A 719 -32.12 -21.70 22.39
C ILE A 719 -31.23 -22.38 23.44
N ALA A 720 -30.85 -23.62 23.19
CA ALA A 720 -29.86 -24.41 23.89
C ALA A 720 -28.53 -24.38 23.17
N GLY A 721 -28.08 -23.22 22.69
CA GLY A 721 -26.67 -22.95 22.42
C GLY A 721 -25.90 -23.89 21.47
N ASP A 722 -26.54 -24.87 20.83
CA ASP A 722 -25.95 -25.64 19.75
C ASP A 722 -25.71 -24.67 18.60
N GLU A 723 -24.62 -24.88 17.87
CA GLU A 723 -24.22 -23.99 16.79
C GLU A 723 -24.32 -24.71 15.44
N ALA A 724 -24.84 -23.99 14.45
CA ALA A 724 -24.68 -24.33 13.04
C ALA A 724 -23.97 -23.18 12.35
N SER A 725 -23.06 -23.49 11.46
CA SER A 725 -22.32 -22.49 10.70
C SER A 725 -22.13 -22.91 9.26
N ASP A 726 -21.96 -21.92 8.41
CA ASP A 726 -21.54 -22.08 7.03
C ASP A 726 -20.57 -20.95 6.67
N ASN A 727 -19.72 -21.16 5.66
CA ASN A 727 -18.69 -20.21 5.26
C ASN A 727 -18.62 -19.95 3.75
N VAL A 728 -18.12 -18.77 3.41
CA VAL A 728 -17.82 -18.38 2.03
C VAL A 728 -16.51 -17.60 2.00
N THR A 729 -15.70 -17.82 0.97
CA THR A 729 -14.45 -17.09 0.79
C THR A 729 -14.62 -15.98 -0.25
N ILE A 730 -14.48 -14.73 0.19
CA ILE A 730 -14.44 -13.55 -0.68
C ILE A 730 -13.01 -13.03 -0.71
N THR A 731 -12.32 -13.21 -1.82
CA THR A 731 -10.94 -12.73 -1.96
C THR A 731 -10.94 -11.27 -2.39
N ARG A 732 -10.62 -10.35 -1.49
CA ARG A 732 -10.41 -8.94 -1.83
C ARG A 732 -8.93 -8.75 -2.08
N ASP A 733 -8.51 -8.68 -3.32
CA ASP A 733 -7.07 -8.65 -3.63
C ASP A 733 -6.40 -7.35 -3.09
N PRO A 734 -5.40 -7.42 -2.17
CA PRO A 734 -4.67 -6.25 -1.67
C PRO A 734 -3.83 -5.56 -2.76
N LEU A 735 -3.54 -6.26 -3.86
CA LEU A 735 -2.67 -5.80 -4.93
C LEU A 735 -3.39 -4.89 -5.94
N HIS A 736 -4.63 -4.47 -5.67
CA HIS A 736 -5.20 -3.32 -6.39
C HIS A 736 -4.96 -2.00 -5.64
N THR A 737 -3.71 -1.76 -5.24
CA THR A 737 -3.08 -0.52 -5.70
C THR A 737 -2.54 -0.84 -7.09
N GLY A 738 -3.19 -0.36 -8.15
CA GLY A 738 -2.91 -0.73 -9.54
C GLY A 738 -1.42 -0.94 -9.84
N ASN A 739 -1.03 -2.19 -10.11
CA ASN A 739 0.36 -2.54 -10.40
C ASN A 739 0.53 -3.53 -11.56
N SER A 740 -0.51 -3.76 -12.36
CA SER A 740 -0.29 -4.21 -13.73
C SER A 740 -0.89 -3.17 -14.67
N PRO A 741 -0.08 -2.24 -15.19
CA PRO A 741 -0.56 -1.30 -16.20
C PRO A 741 -0.94 -2.00 -17.51
N VAL A 742 -0.82 -3.35 -17.63
CA VAL A 742 -1.08 -4.11 -18.86
C VAL A 742 -1.82 -5.42 -18.57
N HIS A 743 -3.00 -5.61 -19.17
CA HIS A 743 -3.78 -6.84 -19.17
C HIS A 743 -3.80 -7.48 -20.56
N TYR A 744 -3.47 -8.76 -20.63
CA TYR A 744 -3.25 -9.49 -21.88
C TYR A 744 -4.52 -10.22 -22.34
N VAL A 745 -4.79 -10.17 -23.65
CA VAL A 745 -5.93 -10.85 -24.28
C VAL A 745 -5.45 -11.73 -25.44
N SER A 746 -5.77 -13.01 -25.40
CA SER A 746 -5.43 -13.98 -26.44
C SER A 746 -6.52 -15.02 -26.60
N THR A 747 -6.90 -15.34 -27.84
CA THR A 747 -7.82 -16.44 -28.15
C THR A 747 -7.35 -17.81 -27.63
N ASN A 748 -6.05 -17.97 -27.34
CA ASN A 748 -5.44 -19.19 -26.82
C ASN A 748 -5.04 -19.12 -25.33
N GLY A 749 -5.35 -18.01 -24.64
CA GLY A 749 -5.02 -17.83 -23.23
C GLY A 749 -5.78 -18.79 -22.32
N THR A 750 -5.25 -19.06 -21.11
CA THR A 750 -5.93 -19.92 -20.12
C THR A 750 -7.02 -19.20 -19.34
N ALA A 751 -7.27 -17.90 -19.62
CA ALA A 751 -8.23 -17.05 -18.91
C ALA A 751 -8.04 -17.08 -17.38
N VAL A 752 -6.79 -17.01 -16.94
CA VAL A 752 -6.45 -16.96 -15.51
C VAL A 752 -6.28 -15.51 -15.10
N TRP A 753 -7.23 -15.04 -14.31
CA TRP A 753 -7.18 -13.72 -13.69
C TRP A 753 -5.87 -13.53 -12.88
N PRO A 754 -5.18 -12.36 -12.93
CA PRO A 754 -5.56 -11.07 -13.51
C PRO A 754 -5.07 -10.82 -14.95
N TYR A 755 -4.78 -11.87 -15.72
CA TYR A 755 -4.39 -11.77 -17.13
C TYR A 755 -3.09 -10.99 -17.36
N THR A 756 -2.06 -11.21 -16.54
CA THR A 756 -0.82 -10.41 -16.51
C THR A 756 0.27 -10.86 -17.49
N ASN A 757 0.02 -11.91 -18.29
CA ASN A 757 0.90 -12.35 -19.35
C ASN A 757 0.12 -13.15 -20.41
N TRP A 758 0.76 -13.49 -21.53
CA TRP A 758 0.13 -14.22 -22.64
C TRP A 758 -0.39 -15.61 -22.28
N VAL A 759 0.23 -16.31 -21.33
CA VAL A 759 -0.24 -17.64 -20.89
C VAL A 759 -1.55 -17.51 -20.14
N THR A 760 -1.60 -16.58 -19.18
CA THR A 760 -2.78 -16.35 -18.34
C THR A 760 -3.83 -15.46 -18.99
N ALA A 761 -3.57 -14.91 -20.18
CA ALA A 761 -4.39 -13.94 -20.89
C ALA A 761 -5.89 -14.28 -20.91
N ALA A 762 -6.72 -13.24 -20.87
CA ALA A 762 -8.15 -13.36 -21.06
C ALA A 762 -8.45 -13.87 -22.48
N THR A 763 -9.44 -14.74 -22.63
CA THR A 763 -9.88 -15.25 -23.95
C THR A 763 -10.86 -14.33 -24.67
N ASN A 764 -11.31 -13.26 -24.02
CA ASN A 764 -12.14 -12.22 -24.61
C ASN A 764 -11.75 -10.84 -24.05
N ILE A 765 -11.95 -9.80 -24.87
CA ILE A 765 -11.54 -8.43 -24.56
C ILE A 765 -12.31 -7.87 -23.37
N GLN A 766 -13.62 -8.17 -23.24
CA GLN A 766 -14.44 -7.61 -22.16
C GLN A 766 -13.94 -8.02 -20.78
N ASN A 767 -13.43 -9.24 -20.60
CA ASN A 767 -12.88 -9.69 -19.32
C ASN A 767 -11.65 -8.89 -18.89
N ALA A 768 -10.75 -8.59 -19.83
CA ALA A 768 -9.59 -7.75 -19.54
C ALA A 768 -10.00 -6.28 -19.31
N VAL A 769 -10.94 -5.74 -20.11
CA VAL A 769 -11.52 -4.40 -19.90
C VAL A 769 -12.19 -4.26 -18.53
N ASN A 770 -12.90 -5.30 -18.09
CA ASN A 770 -13.51 -5.32 -16.76
C ASN A 770 -12.46 -5.28 -15.65
N THR A 771 -11.31 -5.91 -15.89
CA THR A 771 -10.18 -6.00 -14.94
C THR A 771 -9.35 -4.71 -14.89
N ALA A 772 -9.18 -4.02 -16.02
CA ALA A 772 -8.38 -2.81 -16.13
C ALA A 772 -8.92 -1.64 -15.29
N ASN A 773 -8.02 -0.84 -14.71
CA ASN A 773 -8.28 0.41 -14.00
C ASN A 773 -7.95 1.62 -14.88
N THR A 774 -8.39 2.82 -14.48
CA THR A 774 -8.03 4.06 -15.19
C THR A 774 -6.50 4.21 -15.31
N GLY A 775 -6.02 4.40 -16.53
CA GLY A 775 -4.60 4.47 -16.90
C GLY A 775 -4.02 3.15 -17.42
N ASP A 776 -4.71 2.02 -17.21
CA ASP A 776 -4.23 0.72 -17.63
C ASP A 776 -4.40 0.49 -19.14
N THR A 777 -3.61 -0.45 -19.66
CA THR A 777 -3.62 -0.92 -21.04
C THR A 777 -4.18 -2.33 -21.11
N VAL A 778 -5.04 -2.60 -22.09
CA VAL A 778 -5.50 -3.94 -22.46
C VAL A 778 -4.84 -4.28 -23.80
N LEU A 779 -3.86 -5.18 -23.76
CA LEU A 779 -3.02 -5.55 -24.89
C LEU A 779 -3.56 -6.84 -25.54
N VAL A 780 -3.94 -6.76 -26.81
CA VAL A 780 -4.64 -7.83 -27.53
C VAL A 780 -3.76 -8.39 -28.64
N THR A 781 -3.49 -9.70 -28.61
CA THR A 781 -2.70 -10.36 -29.67
C THR A 781 -3.56 -10.79 -30.85
N ASN A 782 -2.93 -11.34 -31.89
CA ASN A 782 -3.53 -11.74 -33.15
C ASN A 782 -4.72 -12.69 -32.96
N GLY A 783 -5.74 -12.52 -33.78
CA GLY A 783 -6.89 -13.39 -33.81
C GLY A 783 -8.19 -12.66 -34.16
N THR A 784 -9.25 -13.45 -34.32
CA THR A 784 -10.62 -12.94 -34.47
C THR A 784 -11.35 -13.11 -33.14
N TYR A 785 -11.72 -11.98 -32.54
CA TYR A 785 -12.45 -11.89 -31.29
C TYR A 785 -13.92 -11.66 -31.58
N THR A 786 -14.68 -12.75 -31.59
CA THR A 786 -16.14 -12.74 -31.71
C THR A 786 -16.75 -12.59 -30.32
N SER A 787 -17.37 -11.45 -30.04
CA SER A 787 -18.06 -11.27 -28.76
C SER A 787 -19.50 -11.77 -28.86
N VAL A 788 -20.08 -12.27 -27.76
CA VAL A 788 -21.52 -12.60 -27.68
C VAL A 788 -22.38 -11.35 -27.42
N SER A 789 -21.73 -10.20 -27.22
CA SER A 789 -22.32 -8.89 -26.93
C SER A 789 -21.32 -7.77 -27.24
N GLN A 790 -21.78 -6.54 -27.43
CA GLN A 790 -20.88 -5.39 -27.61
C GLN A 790 -19.84 -5.24 -26.49
N ILE A 791 -18.63 -4.80 -26.84
CA ILE A 791 -17.55 -4.49 -25.89
C ILE A 791 -17.79 -3.11 -25.32
N SER A 792 -17.94 -3.01 -24.00
CA SER A 792 -18.24 -1.79 -23.28
C SER A 792 -17.03 -1.27 -22.52
N VAL A 793 -16.56 -0.09 -22.92
CA VAL A 793 -15.45 0.62 -22.28
C VAL A 793 -15.99 1.86 -21.57
N ALA A 794 -15.94 1.84 -20.24
CA ALA A 794 -16.44 2.91 -19.37
C ALA A 794 -15.36 3.49 -18.45
N LYS A 795 -14.09 3.15 -18.70
CA LYS A 795 -12.92 3.57 -17.92
C LYS A 795 -11.92 4.27 -18.86
N VAL A 796 -11.10 5.18 -18.33
CA VAL A 796 -10.04 5.88 -19.11
C VAL A 796 -8.87 4.91 -19.26
N ILE A 797 -8.96 4.01 -20.23
CA ILE A 797 -7.98 2.94 -20.50
C ILE A 797 -7.57 2.94 -21.96
N THR A 798 -6.41 2.34 -22.25
CA THR A 798 -6.01 2.01 -23.62
C THR A 798 -6.38 0.57 -23.92
N VAL A 799 -7.05 0.31 -25.03
CA VAL A 799 -7.23 -1.03 -25.58
C VAL A 799 -6.50 -1.03 -26.91
N GLU A 800 -5.47 -1.86 -27.05
CA GLU A 800 -4.60 -1.84 -28.23
C GLU A 800 -4.24 -3.24 -28.74
N SER A 801 -4.10 -3.33 -30.06
CA SER A 801 -3.55 -4.51 -30.73
C SER A 801 -2.03 -4.51 -30.70
N VAL A 802 -1.42 -5.67 -30.46
CA VAL A 802 0.05 -5.84 -30.51
C VAL A 802 0.60 -5.65 -31.91
N ASN A 803 -0.08 -6.20 -32.92
CA ASN A 803 0.43 -6.29 -34.29
C ASN A 803 -0.47 -5.58 -35.30
N GLY A 804 -1.21 -4.58 -34.83
CA GLY A 804 -2.04 -3.72 -35.67
C GLY A 804 -3.30 -4.39 -36.25
N PRO A 805 -4.00 -3.67 -37.15
CA PRO A 805 -5.35 -4.04 -37.58
C PRO A 805 -5.40 -5.18 -38.58
N GLU A 806 -4.29 -5.52 -39.26
CA GLU A 806 -4.27 -6.59 -40.28
C GLU A 806 -4.54 -7.99 -39.70
N VAL A 807 -4.23 -8.20 -38.43
CA VAL A 807 -4.24 -9.52 -37.79
C VAL A 807 -5.08 -9.60 -36.52
N THR A 808 -5.54 -8.46 -35.99
CA THR A 808 -6.37 -8.39 -34.79
C THR A 808 -7.75 -7.84 -35.14
N ILE A 809 -8.72 -8.75 -35.17
CA ILE A 809 -10.07 -8.49 -35.70
C ILE A 809 -11.09 -8.59 -34.57
N VAL A 810 -11.92 -7.57 -34.41
CA VAL A 810 -13.14 -7.59 -33.61
C VAL A 810 -14.32 -7.72 -34.57
N ASP A 811 -15.05 -8.81 -34.46
CA ASP A 811 -16.12 -9.18 -35.40
C ASP A 811 -17.48 -9.20 -34.69
N GLY A 812 -18.37 -8.29 -35.09
CA GLY A 812 -19.74 -8.16 -34.56
C GLY A 812 -20.73 -9.18 -35.14
N LEU A 813 -20.28 -10.04 -36.07
CA LEU A 813 -21.04 -11.14 -36.66
C LEU A 813 -22.36 -10.74 -37.35
N ASN A 814 -22.54 -9.47 -37.70
CA ASN A 814 -23.78 -8.87 -38.20
C ASN A 814 -24.95 -8.95 -37.22
N ASP A 815 -24.68 -9.08 -35.92
CA ASP A 815 -25.71 -9.23 -34.88
C ASP A 815 -25.74 -8.04 -33.91
N HIS A 816 -24.56 -7.55 -33.51
CA HIS A 816 -24.43 -6.46 -32.54
C HIS A 816 -23.29 -5.51 -32.90
N ARG A 817 -23.33 -4.33 -32.28
CA ARG A 817 -22.25 -3.34 -32.35
C ARG A 817 -20.95 -3.90 -31.76
N CYS A 818 -19.79 -3.59 -32.33
CA CYS A 818 -18.51 -4.05 -31.78
C CYS A 818 -18.14 -3.33 -30.47
N PHE A 819 -18.06 -1.99 -30.47
CA PHE A 819 -17.64 -1.20 -29.31
C PHE A 819 -18.66 -0.13 -28.89
N ILE A 820 -18.86 0.01 -27.59
CA ILE A 820 -19.52 1.16 -26.98
C ILE A 820 -18.56 1.85 -25.98
N LEU A 821 -18.29 3.14 -26.22
CA LEU A 821 -17.38 3.96 -25.43
C LEU A 821 -18.18 4.97 -24.61
N GLN A 822 -18.17 4.85 -23.29
CA GLN A 822 -19.12 5.55 -22.40
C GLN A 822 -18.53 6.78 -21.70
N ASN A 823 -18.66 7.99 -22.27
CA ASN A 823 -18.30 9.28 -21.65
C ASN A 823 -16.91 9.31 -20.96
N VAL A 824 -15.89 8.68 -21.57
CA VAL A 824 -14.52 8.63 -21.04
C VAL A 824 -13.49 8.84 -22.14
N ALA A 825 -12.34 9.42 -21.79
CA ALA A 825 -11.19 9.63 -22.68
C ALA A 825 -10.37 8.34 -22.88
N CYS A 826 -11.04 7.23 -23.25
CA CYS A 826 -10.37 5.97 -23.56
C CYS A 826 -9.74 5.99 -24.97
N THR A 827 -8.77 5.11 -25.19
CA THR A 827 -8.09 4.93 -26.48
C THR A 827 -8.35 3.53 -27.01
N ILE A 828 -8.78 3.42 -28.27
CA ILE A 828 -8.90 2.15 -29.00
C ILE A 828 -7.91 2.19 -30.17
N SER A 829 -6.95 1.26 -30.24
CA SER A 829 -5.87 1.33 -31.22
C SER A 829 -5.61 0.01 -31.95
N GLY A 830 -5.43 0.06 -33.27
CA GLY A 830 -4.85 -1.06 -34.03
C GLY A 830 -5.80 -2.22 -34.33
N PHE A 831 -7.12 -2.01 -34.40
CA PHE A 831 -8.08 -3.10 -34.66
C PHE A 831 -8.73 -3.00 -36.04
N THR A 832 -8.94 -4.16 -36.68
CA THR A 832 -10.04 -4.26 -37.66
C THR A 832 -11.34 -4.50 -36.91
N ILE A 833 -12.31 -3.60 -37.08
CA ILE A 833 -13.63 -3.64 -36.45
C ILE A 833 -14.65 -3.82 -37.57
N ARG A 834 -15.29 -4.99 -37.61
CA ARG A 834 -16.14 -5.34 -38.76
C ARG A 834 -17.43 -6.05 -38.42
N ASN A 835 -18.35 -6.06 -39.39
CA ASN A 835 -19.65 -6.69 -39.30
C ASN A 835 -20.42 -6.27 -38.02
N GLY A 836 -20.16 -5.07 -37.51
CA GLY A 836 -20.90 -4.50 -36.39
C GLY A 836 -22.27 -4.06 -36.87
N PHE A 837 -23.33 -4.44 -36.18
CA PHE A 837 -24.70 -4.19 -36.61
C PHE A 837 -25.56 -3.62 -35.48
N MET A 838 -26.34 -2.56 -35.75
CA MET A 838 -27.28 -1.99 -34.77
C MET A 838 -28.67 -1.74 -35.38
N HIS A 839 -29.66 -2.53 -34.94
CA HIS A 839 -31.03 -2.53 -35.47
C HIS A 839 -31.82 -1.22 -35.26
N ASP A 840 -31.67 -0.56 -34.11
CA ASP A 840 -32.57 0.52 -33.71
C ASP A 840 -31.88 1.87 -33.45
N TRP A 841 -30.55 1.94 -33.57
CA TRP A 841 -29.75 3.06 -33.05
C TRP A 841 -28.51 3.39 -33.90
N HIS A 842 -27.54 4.11 -33.34
CA HIS A 842 -26.38 4.67 -34.05
C HIS A 842 -25.10 3.83 -33.84
N GLY A 843 -24.06 4.04 -34.66
CA GLY A 843 -22.73 3.46 -34.47
C GLY A 843 -22.71 1.95 -34.67
N GLY A 844 -22.64 1.48 -35.91
CA GLY A 844 -22.64 0.03 -36.22
C GLY A 844 -21.37 -0.65 -35.74
N GLY A 845 -20.21 -0.07 -36.06
CA GLY A 845 -18.92 -0.52 -35.55
C GLY A 845 -18.67 0.00 -34.13
N ILE A 846 -18.65 1.32 -33.99
CA ILE A 846 -18.34 2.01 -32.73
C ILE A 846 -19.40 3.07 -32.43
N TYR A 847 -19.85 3.12 -31.17
CA TYR A 847 -20.67 4.19 -30.64
C TYR A 847 -19.98 4.91 -29.49
N CYS A 848 -19.74 6.22 -29.64
CA CYS A 848 -19.20 7.07 -28.61
C CYS A 848 -20.33 7.86 -27.93
N PHE A 849 -20.52 7.64 -26.63
CA PHE A 849 -21.42 8.44 -25.79
C PHE A 849 -20.62 9.70 -25.37
N GLY A 850 -20.83 10.85 -26.04
CA GLY A 850 -20.15 12.13 -25.70
C GLY A 850 -18.67 12.22 -26.11
N SER A 851 -18.07 13.43 -26.04
CA SER A 851 -16.75 13.74 -26.64
C SER A 851 -15.56 13.60 -25.68
N THR A 852 -14.70 12.62 -25.94
CA THR A 852 -13.21 12.61 -25.84
C THR A 852 -12.53 11.26 -26.24
N PRO A 853 -13.20 10.13 -26.62
CA PRO A 853 -12.45 8.92 -26.91
C PRO A 853 -11.64 9.05 -28.21
N VAL A 854 -10.44 8.46 -28.20
CA VAL A 854 -9.53 8.42 -29.34
C VAL A 854 -9.58 7.02 -29.96
N ILE A 855 -9.82 6.96 -31.26
CA ILE A 855 -9.73 5.74 -32.05
C ILE A 855 -8.55 5.95 -33.00
N ALA A 856 -7.51 5.15 -32.89
CA ALA A 856 -6.27 5.33 -33.64
C ALA A 856 -5.95 4.08 -34.46
N ASN A 857 -5.41 4.23 -35.67
CA ASN A 857 -4.83 3.11 -36.44
C ASN A 857 -5.81 1.92 -36.64
N CYS A 858 -7.12 2.21 -36.72
CA CYS A 858 -8.17 1.21 -36.81
C CYS A 858 -8.75 1.14 -38.22
N LYS A 859 -9.20 -0.06 -38.62
CA LYS A 859 -9.97 -0.29 -39.83
C LYS A 859 -11.42 -0.62 -39.47
N LEU A 860 -12.36 0.26 -39.77
CA LEU A 860 -13.79 0.05 -39.55
C LEU A 860 -14.41 -0.38 -40.87
N ILE A 861 -14.71 -1.67 -41.02
CA ILE A 861 -15.07 -2.29 -42.30
C ILE A 861 -16.44 -2.95 -42.23
N ASP A 862 -17.30 -2.76 -43.23
CA ASP A 862 -18.57 -3.49 -43.37
C ASP A 862 -19.48 -3.39 -42.11
N ASN A 863 -19.51 -2.24 -41.43
CA ASN A 863 -20.40 -2.04 -40.29
C ASN A 863 -21.68 -1.32 -40.71
N GLU A 864 -22.81 -1.67 -40.09
CA GLU A 864 -24.13 -1.16 -40.42
C GLU A 864 -24.88 -0.61 -39.20
N ALA A 865 -25.46 0.59 -39.34
CA ALA A 865 -26.35 1.19 -38.35
C ALA A 865 -27.67 1.62 -38.97
N ALA A 866 -28.81 1.18 -38.42
CA ALA A 866 -30.11 1.67 -38.89
C ALA A 866 -30.26 3.20 -38.70
N GLY A 867 -29.60 3.77 -37.69
CA GLY A 867 -29.56 5.20 -37.41
C GLY A 867 -28.43 5.93 -38.13
N TYR A 868 -27.39 6.30 -37.38
CA TYR A 868 -26.35 7.24 -37.84
C TYR A 868 -24.97 6.64 -37.61
N GLY A 869 -23.99 6.94 -38.47
CA GLY A 869 -22.61 6.50 -38.29
C GLY A 869 -22.44 4.99 -38.45
N GLY A 870 -22.37 4.48 -39.69
CA GLY A 870 -22.26 3.04 -39.94
C GLY A 870 -20.97 2.47 -39.33
N GLY A 871 -19.84 3.09 -39.65
CA GLY A 871 -18.56 2.81 -39.00
C GLY A 871 -18.53 3.34 -37.57
N CYS A 872 -18.69 4.67 -37.41
CA CYS A 872 -18.56 5.32 -36.12
C CYS A 872 -19.57 6.47 -35.91
N TYR A 873 -20.07 6.61 -34.68
CA TYR A 873 -20.87 7.75 -34.22
C TYR A 873 -20.13 8.50 -33.10
N TYR A 874 -19.80 9.79 -33.33
CA TYR A 874 -18.90 10.63 -32.52
C TYR A 874 -17.46 10.11 -32.41
N GLY A 875 -16.62 10.77 -31.60
CA GLY A 875 -15.24 10.39 -31.28
C GLY A 875 -14.20 11.12 -32.13
N THR A 876 -12.92 10.97 -31.74
CA THR A 876 -11.77 11.45 -32.52
C THR A 876 -11.09 10.24 -33.16
N LEU A 877 -11.08 10.18 -34.48
CA LEU A 877 -10.45 9.11 -35.25
C LEU A 877 -9.16 9.64 -35.86
N ASN A 878 -8.03 9.01 -35.56
CA ASN A 878 -6.72 9.37 -36.08
C ASN A 878 -6.16 8.20 -36.89
N SER A 879 -5.70 8.47 -38.11
CA SER A 879 -5.07 7.44 -38.96
C SER A 879 -5.94 6.18 -39.09
N CYS A 880 -7.24 6.37 -39.35
CA CYS A 880 -8.21 5.29 -39.47
C CYS A 880 -8.71 5.11 -40.91
N THR A 881 -9.03 3.86 -41.26
CA THR A 881 -9.69 3.51 -42.53
C THR A 881 -11.13 3.13 -42.25
N LEU A 882 -12.09 3.85 -42.82
CA LEU A 882 -13.51 3.54 -42.76
C LEU A 882 -13.96 3.08 -44.14
N LYS A 883 -14.26 1.79 -44.27
CA LYS A 883 -14.52 1.17 -45.57
C LYS A 883 -15.84 0.42 -45.60
N ASP A 884 -16.61 0.60 -46.66
CA ASP A 884 -17.83 -0.17 -46.96
C ASP A 884 -18.89 -0.19 -45.83
N ASN A 885 -18.89 0.83 -44.96
CA ASN A 885 -19.87 0.94 -43.88
C ASN A 885 -21.18 1.56 -44.39
N SER A 886 -22.30 1.26 -43.73
CA SER A 886 -23.62 1.74 -44.12
C SER A 886 -24.48 2.30 -42.98
N ALA A 887 -25.23 3.36 -43.26
CA ALA A 887 -26.20 3.92 -42.30
C ALA A 887 -27.37 4.66 -42.96
N THR A 888 -28.30 5.21 -42.16
CA THR A 888 -29.26 6.19 -42.69
C THR A 888 -28.59 7.55 -42.95
N ARG A 889 -27.67 7.98 -42.08
CA ARG A 889 -26.85 9.19 -42.26
C ARG A 889 -25.42 8.97 -41.79
N GLY A 890 -24.43 9.49 -42.51
CA GLY A 890 -23.03 9.28 -42.17
C GLY A 890 -22.63 7.81 -42.31
N GLY A 891 -22.57 7.30 -43.54
CA GLY A 891 -22.29 5.88 -43.80
C GLY A 891 -20.98 5.42 -43.16
N GLY A 892 -19.91 6.19 -43.35
CA GLY A 892 -18.65 6.01 -42.62
C GLY A 892 -18.76 6.54 -41.19
N CYS A 893 -18.94 7.85 -41.03
CA CYS A 893 -18.97 8.50 -39.72
C CYS A 893 -20.02 9.61 -39.58
N HIS A 894 -20.51 9.82 -38.37
CA HIS A 894 -21.38 10.93 -38.01
C HIS A 894 -20.88 11.66 -36.76
N TYR A 895 -20.79 13.00 -36.79
CA TYR A 895 -20.28 13.86 -35.69
C TYR A 895 -18.86 13.54 -35.18
N GLY A 896 -18.04 12.84 -35.95
CA GLY A 896 -16.65 12.57 -35.59
C GLY A 896 -15.69 13.71 -35.96
N THR A 897 -14.57 13.77 -35.26
CA THR A 897 -13.35 14.47 -35.72
C THR A 897 -12.41 13.43 -36.33
N LEU A 898 -12.11 13.53 -37.62
CA LEU A 898 -11.26 12.58 -38.34
C LEU A 898 -9.99 13.28 -38.78
N ASN A 899 -8.83 12.72 -38.45
CA ASN A 899 -7.52 13.22 -38.83
C ASN A 899 -6.76 12.11 -39.57
N ASN A 900 -6.17 12.41 -40.73
CA ASN A 900 -5.39 11.44 -41.51
C ASN A 900 -6.20 10.17 -41.87
N CYS A 901 -7.50 10.29 -42.11
CA CYS A 901 -8.38 9.13 -42.31
C CYS A 901 -8.74 8.92 -43.78
N THR A 902 -8.95 7.66 -44.17
CA THR A 902 -9.57 7.31 -45.46
C THR A 902 -11.01 6.84 -45.24
N LEU A 903 -11.94 7.36 -46.04
CA LEU A 903 -13.33 6.91 -46.06
C LEU A 903 -13.65 6.46 -47.49
N SER A 904 -13.80 5.14 -47.68
CA SER A 904 -14.00 4.56 -49.00
C SER A 904 -15.22 3.64 -49.07
N GLY A 905 -16.00 3.72 -50.15
CA GLY A 905 -17.11 2.79 -50.40
C GLY A 905 -18.28 2.86 -49.41
N ASN A 906 -18.30 3.83 -48.49
CA ASN A 906 -19.34 3.92 -47.48
C ASN A 906 -20.66 4.43 -48.08
N SER A 907 -21.79 4.00 -47.53
CA SER A 907 -23.12 4.32 -48.07
C SER A 907 -24.08 4.85 -47.02
N ALA A 908 -24.86 5.87 -47.38
CA ALA A 908 -25.94 6.38 -46.54
C ALA A 908 -27.26 6.46 -47.31
N SER A 909 -28.35 5.93 -46.75
CA SER A 909 -29.65 5.96 -47.45
C SER A 909 -30.20 7.39 -47.62
N GLN A 910 -29.79 8.34 -46.77
CA GLN A 910 -30.17 9.76 -46.88
C GLN A 910 -28.97 10.66 -47.20
N ILE A 911 -28.08 10.92 -46.25
CA ILE A 911 -27.09 11.99 -46.38
C ILE A 911 -25.71 11.61 -45.84
N GLY A 912 -24.66 12.12 -46.46
CA GLY A 912 -23.27 11.94 -46.02
C GLY A 912 -22.81 10.50 -46.14
N GLY A 913 -22.53 10.03 -47.36
CA GLY A 913 -22.11 8.64 -47.60
C GLY A 913 -20.82 8.30 -46.85
N GLY A 914 -19.80 9.16 -46.98
CA GLY A 914 -18.59 9.09 -46.17
C GLY A 914 -18.84 9.66 -44.77
N SER A 915 -19.19 10.94 -44.67
CA SER A 915 -19.40 11.61 -43.38
C SER A 915 -20.61 12.55 -43.34
N PHE A 916 -21.24 12.69 -42.17
CA PHE A 916 -22.28 13.70 -41.91
C PHE A 916 -21.96 14.50 -40.63
N GLU A 917 -22.00 15.83 -40.70
CA GLU A 917 -21.69 16.78 -39.59
C GLU A 917 -20.35 16.51 -38.87
N GLY A 918 -19.34 16.02 -39.61
CA GLY A 918 -18.00 15.74 -39.07
C GLY A 918 -17.01 16.90 -39.29
N THR A 919 -15.91 16.89 -38.51
CA THR A 919 -14.71 17.71 -38.77
C THR A 919 -13.63 16.79 -39.34
N LEU A 920 -13.13 17.06 -40.54
CA LEU A 920 -12.15 16.22 -41.20
C LEU A 920 -10.91 17.05 -41.56
N ASN A 921 -9.75 16.57 -41.15
CA ASN A 921 -8.47 17.17 -41.44
C ASN A 921 -7.60 16.12 -42.13
N ASN A 922 -6.95 16.48 -43.24
CA ASN A 922 -6.08 15.56 -43.96
C ASN A 922 -6.78 14.22 -44.29
N CYS A 923 -8.00 14.25 -44.81
CA CYS A 923 -8.76 13.02 -45.07
C CYS A 923 -8.98 12.78 -46.57
N THR A 924 -9.09 11.51 -46.96
CA THR A 924 -9.42 11.11 -48.34
C THR A 924 -10.77 10.40 -48.37
N LEU A 925 -11.75 10.98 -49.08
CA LEU A 925 -13.10 10.48 -49.21
C LEU A 925 -13.38 10.12 -50.66
N THR A 926 -13.51 8.82 -50.97
CA THR A 926 -13.76 8.35 -52.34
C THR A 926 -14.73 7.18 -52.44
N GLY A 927 -15.45 7.07 -53.56
CA GLY A 927 -16.37 5.96 -53.81
C GLY A 927 -17.56 5.87 -52.85
N ASN A 928 -17.80 6.89 -52.01
CA ASN A 928 -18.91 6.89 -51.07
C ASN A 928 -20.22 7.29 -51.77
N SER A 929 -21.36 6.85 -51.24
CA SER A 929 -22.67 7.06 -51.86
C SER A 929 -23.77 7.53 -50.89
N ALA A 930 -24.60 8.48 -51.31
CA ALA A 930 -25.78 8.90 -50.53
C ALA A 930 -26.91 9.46 -51.41
N THR A 931 -28.02 9.93 -50.82
CA THR A 931 -28.99 10.77 -51.56
C THR A 931 -28.49 12.21 -51.72
N TYR A 932 -27.87 12.77 -50.68
CA TYR A 932 -27.15 14.06 -50.73
C TYR A 932 -25.77 13.95 -50.07
N GLY A 933 -24.75 14.60 -50.64
CA GLY A 933 -23.41 14.60 -50.04
C GLY A 933 -22.79 13.21 -50.02
N GLY A 934 -22.51 12.63 -51.20
CA GLY A 934 -21.95 11.28 -51.30
C GLY A 934 -20.65 11.13 -50.50
N GLY A 935 -19.71 12.07 -50.65
CA GLY A 935 -18.51 12.15 -49.82
C GLY A 935 -18.82 12.67 -48.41
N SER A 936 -19.15 13.96 -48.28
CA SER A 936 -19.47 14.59 -47.00
C SER A 936 -20.73 15.48 -47.06
N CYS A 937 -21.50 15.53 -45.97
CA CYS A 937 -22.65 16.42 -45.83
C CYS A 937 -22.52 17.24 -44.55
N GLU A 938 -22.70 18.57 -44.63
CA GLU A 938 -22.66 19.50 -43.50
C GLU A 938 -21.39 19.43 -42.63
N GLY A 939 -20.26 18.99 -43.21
CA GLY A 939 -18.98 18.88 -42.51
C GLY A 939 -18.06 20.10 -42.68
N THR A 940 -17.07 20.19 -41.80
CA THR A 940 -15.90 21.07 -41.93
C THR A 940 -14.72 20.25 -42.43
N LEU A 941 -14.13 20.61 -43.58
CA LEU A 941 -13.03 19.85 -44.17
C LEU A 941 -11.82 20.75 -44.44
N ARG A 942 -10.64 20.33 -43.97
CA ARG A 942 -9.36 21.01 -44.22
C ARG A 942 -8.34 20.02 -44.75
N ASN A 943 -7.55 20.41 -45.75
CA ASN A 943 -6.57 19.52 -46.38
C ASN A 943 -7.18 18.18 -46.86
N CYS A 944 -8.44 18.16 -47.28
CA CYS A 944 -9.10 16.91 -47.64
C CYS A 944 -9.14 16.70 -49.15
N ILE A 945 -9.03 15.45 -49.60
CA ILE A 945 -9.39 15.03 -50.95
C ILE A 945 -10.80 14.42 -50.91
N VAL A 946 -11.72 14.97 -51.68
CA VAL A 946 -13.10 14.46 -51.79
C VAL A 946 -13.47 14.31 -53.25
N TYR A 947 -13.33 13.08 -53.78
CA TYR A 947 -13.44 12.79 -55.21
C TYR A 947 -14.15 11.46 -55.48
N SER A 948 -14.68 11.28 -56.69
CA SER A 948 -15.31 10.02 -57.14
C SER A 948 -16.44 9.48 -56.25
N ASN A 949 -17.11 10.35 -55.50
CA ASN A 949 -18.29 9.99 -54.71
C ASN A 949 -19.57 10.16 -55.53
N THR A 950 -20.70 9.61 -55.06
CA THR A 950 -21.98 9.66 -55.79
C THR A 950 -23.14 10.08 -54.90
N ALA A 951 -23.98 10.98 -55.39
CA ALA A 951 -25.22 11.39 -54.74
C ALA A 951 -26.42 11.20 -55.66
N GLY A 952 -27.47 10.56 -55.17
CA GLY A 952 -28.69 10.32 -55.96
C GLY A 952 -29.43 11.59 -56.36
N THR A 953 -29.30 12.68 -55.58
CA THR A 953 -29.97 13.95 -55.84
C THR A 953 -29.01 15.12 -56.07
N SER A 954 -28.07 15.38 -55.14
CA SER A 954 -27.16 16.53 -55.26
C SER A 954 -25.93 16.40 -54.36
N GLY A 955 -24.82 16.99 -54.80
CA GLY A 955 -23.58 17.06 -54.03
C GLY A 955 -22.89 15.71 -53.97
N ASP A 956 -22.38 15.23 -55.11
CA ASP A 956 -21.65 13.96 -55.19
C ASP A 956 -20.52 13.91 -54.15
N ASN A 957 -19.64 14.91 -54.15
CA ASN A 957 -18.53 14.98 -53.21
C ASN A 957 -18.91 15.67 -51.89
N TRP A 958 -19.57 16.82 -51.95
CA TRP A 958 -19.98 17.55 -50.76
C TRP A 958 -21.36 18.20 -50.91
N PHE A 959 -22.10 18.31 -49.81
CA PHE A 959 -23.37 19.03 -49.74
C PHE A 959 -23.50 19.79 -48.42
N ALA A 960 -24.02 21.01 -48.45
CA ALA A 960 -24.38 21.77 -47.24
C ALA A 960 -25.55 22.72 -47.51
N ALA A 961 -26.44 22.88 -46.53
CA ALA A 961 -27.57 23.81 -46.62
C ALA A 961 -27.13 25.29 -46.50
N SER A 962 -26.01 25.53 -45.81
CA SER A 962 -25.28 26.82 -45.74
C SER A 962 -23.93 26.71 -46.45
N ALA A 963 -23.24 27.84 -46.67
CA ALA A 963 -21.89 27.81 -47.26
C ALA A 963 -20.99 26.85 -46.47
N PRO A 964 -20.37 25.86 -47.13
CA PRO A 964 -19.63 24.83 -46.41
C PRO A 964 -18.26 25.37 -45.97
N ASP A 965 -17.74 24.90 -44.83
CA ASP A 965 -16.43 25.30 -44.28
C ASP A 965 -15.34 24.37 -44.84
N LEU A 966 -14.94 24.62 -46.10
CA LEU A 966 -13.87 23.90 -46.77
C LEU A 966 -12.69 24.83 -47.00
N SER A 967 -11.49 24.40 -46.65
CA SER A 967 -10.25 25.11 -46.97
C SER A 967 -9.15 24.14 -47.36
N TYR A 968 -8.25 24.55 -48.24
CA TYR A 968 -7.11 23.75 -48.70
C TYR A 968 -7.53 22.33 -49.11
N SER A 969 -8.70 22.18 -49.74
CA SER A 969 -9.26 20.86 -50.07
C SER A 969 -9.44 20.68 -51.57
N CYS A 970 -9.22 19.45 -52.03
CA CYS A 970 -9.35 19.05 -53.43
C CYS A 970 -10.71 18.39 -53.66
N THR A 971 -11.61 19.10 -54.35
CA THR A 971 -12.94 18.56 -54.65
C THR A 971 -13.64 19.27 -55.81
N THR A 972 -14.68 18.63 -56.36
CA THR A 972 -15.58 19.23 -57.36
C THR A 972 -17.04 19.12 -56.93
N PRO A 973 -17.87 20.18 -57.08
CA PRO A 973 -17.52 21.51 -57.59
C PRO A 973 -16.63 22.30 -56.60
N LEU A 974 -15.96 23.37 -57.08
CA LEU A 974 -15.09 24.21 -56.25
C LEU A 974 -15.89 24.85 -55.10
N PRO A 975 -15.54 24.59 -53.83
CA PRO A 975 -16.18 25.23 -52.69
C PRO A 975 -15.61 26.64 -52.45
N ALA A 976 -16.34 27.47 -51.69
CA ALA A 976 -15.80 28.72 -51.18
C ALA A 976 -14.82 28.45 -50.02
N GLY A 977 -13.81 29.31 -49.85
CA GLY A 977 -12.75 29.17 -48.84
C GLY A 977 -11.36 29.20 -49.46
N ASP A 978 -10.34 29.41 -48.62
CA ASP A 978 -8.95 29.59 -49.06
C ASP A 978 -8.33 28.26 -49.49
N GLY A 979 -7.43 28.29 -50.49
CA GLY A 979 -6.59 27.14 -50.87
C GLY A 979 -7.29 25.97 -51.59
N ASN A 980 -8.62 26.00 -51.79
CA ASN A 980 -9.33 24.89 -52.44
C ASN A 980 -9.01 24.74 -53.93
N ILE A 981 -8.94 23.50 -54.41
CA ILE A 981 -8.66 23.16 -55.82
C ILE A 981 -9.68 22.15 -56.38
N THR A 982 -9.79 22.06 -57.71
CA THR A 982 -10.75 21.16 -58.42
C THR A 982 -10.10 20.10 -59.30
N ASN A 983 -8.79 20.20 -59.51
CA ASN A 983 -8.05 19.28 -60.36
C ASN A 983 -8.10 17.86 -59.76
N ALA A 984 -8.17 16.83 -60.60
CA ALA A 984 -8.22 15.46 -60.11
C ALA A 984 -6.97 15.12 -59.27
N PRO A 985 -7.11 14.37 -58.17
CA PRO A 985 -6.01 14.09 -57.24
C PRO A 985 -4.95 13.11 -57.78
N LEU A 986 -5.22 12.40 -58.88
CA LEU A 986 -4.27 11.46 -59.51
C LEU A 986 -3.71 10.40 -58.54
N PHE A 987 -4.61 9.58 -57.98
CA PHE A 987 -4.25 8.43 -57.15
C PHE A 987 -3.47 7.34 -57.92
N ALA A 988 -2.63 6.59 -57.21
CA ALA A 988 -1.84 5.49 -57.76
C ALA A 988 -2.70 4.32 -58.30
N ASP A 989 -3.65 3.81 -57.50
CA ASP A 989 -4.66 2.84 -57.93
C ASP A 989 -5.97 2.97 -57.12
N GLU A 990 -6.82 3.90 -57.54
CA GLU A 990 -8.12 4.16 -56.90
C GLU A 990 -9.03 2.91 -56.84
N VAL A 991 -8.97 2.03 -57.84
CA VAL A 991 -9.83 0.83 -57.91
C VAL A 991 -9.32 -0.25 -56.96
N GLY A 992 -7.99 -0.38 -56.84
CA GLY A 992 -7.34 -1.26 -55.88
C GLY A 992 -7.43 -0.78 -54.42
N GLY A 993 -7.78 0.50 -54.21
CA GLY A 993 -7.85 1.13 -52.90
C GLY A 993 -6.54 1.79 -52.45
N ASP A 994 -5.61 1.99 -53.38
CA ASP A 994 -4.37 2.72 -53.16
C ASP A 994 -4.58 4.19 -53.53
N TYR A 995 -4.72 5.02 -52.49
CA TYR A 995 -5.01 6.44 -52.62
C TYR A 995 -3.77 7.33 -52.45
N HIS A 996 -2.57 6.77 -52.54
CA HIS A 996 -1.34 7.55 -52.63
C HIS A 996 -1.35 8.44 -53.88
N LEU A 997 -0.78 9.63 -53.77
CA LEU A 997 -0.66 10.57 -54.88
C LEU A 997 0.45 10.11 -55.84
N THR A 998 0.23 10.29 -57.14
CA THR A 998 1.32 10.15 -58.13
C THR A 998 2.10 11.46 -58.24
N ALA A 999 3.37 11.40 -58.68
CA ALA A 999 4.32 12.52 -58.75
C ALA A 999 3.86 13.80 -59.49
N ASN A 1000 2.76 13.77 -60.25
CA ASN A 1000 2.20 14.94 -60.93
C ASN A 1000 0.86 15.41 -60.35
N SER A 1001 0.50 14.91 -59.17
CA SER A 1001 -0.74 15.27 -58.51
C SER A 1001 -0.74 16.77 -58.17
N PRO A 1002 -1.85 17.47 -58.43
CA PRO A 1002 -2.02 18.85 -57.98
C PRO A 1002 -2.25 18.97 -56.47
N CYS A 1003 -2.36 17.85 -55.76
CA CYS A 1003 -2.58 17.80 -54.31
C CYS A 1003 -1.27 17.76 -53.51
N ILE A 1004 -0.13 17.56 -54.18
CA ILE A 1004 1.21 17.58 -53.58
C ILE A 1004 1.56 19.02 -53.21
N ASP A 1005 2.03 19.25 -51.99
CA ASP A 1005 2.43 20.54 -51.39
C ASP A 1005 1.35 21.63 -51.49
N ALA A 1006 0.07 21.22 -51.48
CA ALA A 1006 -1.05 22.11 -51.75
C ALA A 1006 -1.91 22.42 -50.51
N GLY A 1007 -1.64 21.76 -49.39
CA GLY A 1007 -2.34 21.92 -48.12
C GLY A 1007 -1.79 23.08 -47.27
N THR A 1008 -2.05 22.99 -45.98
CA THR A 1008 -1.50 23.89 -44.95
C THR A 1008 -1.11 23.08 -43.71
N ASP A 1009 -0.18 23.57 -42.89
CA ASP A 1009 0.12 22.94 -41.62
C ASP A 1009 -1.10 23.03 -40.66
N LEU A 1010 -1.52 21.87 -40.14
CA LEU A 1010 -2.62 21.71 -39.17
C LEU A 1010 -2.12 21.19 -37.81
N GLY A 1011 -0.80 21.04 -37.62
CA GLY A 1011 -0.19 20.56 -36.37
C GLY A 1011 -0.36 19.05 -36.13
N LEU A 1012 -0.44 18.25 -37.20
CA LEU A 1012 -0.49 16.78 -37.15
C LEU A 1012 0.84 16.22 -37.65
N ALA A 1013 1.51 15.38 -36.86
CA ALA A 1013 2.90 14.97 -37.07
C ALA A 1013 3.09 14.01 -38.26
N ASP A 1014 2.25 12.99 -38.37
CA ASP A 1014 2.40 11.92 -39.37
C ASP A 1014 1.11 11.74 -40.19
N ASP A 1015 1.19 11.09 -41.34
CA ASP A 1015 0.06 10.73 -42.20
C ASP A 1015 -0.57 9.36 -41.82
N LEU A 1016 -1.34 8.74 -42.73
CA LEU A 1016 -1.94 7.42 -42.49
C LEU A 1016 -0.94 6.25 -42.54
N ASP A 1017 0.16 6.39 -43.29
CA ASP A 1017 1.22 5.38 -43.41
C ASP A 1017 2.31 5.56 -42.34
N GLY A 1018 2.22 6.62 -41.54
CA GLY A 1018 3.21 6.99 -40.53
C GLY A 1018 4.37 7.81 -41.10
N ILE A 1019 4.19 8.37 -42.30
CA ILE A 1019 5.16 9.27 -42.93
C ILE A 1019 5.01 10.65 -42.28
N PRO A 1020 6.10 11.28 -41.80
CA PRO A 1020 6.08 12.63 -41.25
C PRO A 1020 5.50 13.65 -42.23
N ARG A 1021 4.88 14.70 -41.71
CA ARG A 1021 4.37 15.81 -42.53
C ARG A 1021 4.58 17.16 -41.86
N PRO A 1022 4.91 18.22 -42.63
CA PRO A 1022 5.01 18.24 -44.09
C PRO A 1022 6.35 17.73 -44.63
N LEU A 1023 6.34 17.15 -45.83
CA LEU A 1023 7.56 16.90 -46.66
C LEU A 1023 7.56 17.82 -47.89
N ASP A 1024 8.71 18.03 -48.53
CA ASP A 1024 8.81 18.80 -49.80
C ASP A 1024 8.64 17.85 -51.00
N GLY A 1025 7.39 17.45 -51.25
CA GLY A 1025 7.06 16.41 -52.23
C GLY A 1025 7.45 16.78 -53.66
N ASN A 1026 7.47 18.08 -53.99
CA ASN A 1026 7.84 18.59 -55.32
C ASN A 1026 9.29 19.08 -55.44
N ALA A 1027 10.08 19.00 -54.35
CA ALA A 1027 11.49 19.36 -54.28
C ALA A 1027 11.80 20.81 -54.71
N ASN A 1028 10.98 21.78 -54.27
CA ASN A 1028 11.20 23.21 -54.56
C ASN A 1028 11.95 23.99 -53.45
N GLY A 1029 12.30 23.30 -52.35
CA GLY A 1029 12.92 23.85 -51.14
C GLY A 1029 11.91 24.35 -50.10
N SER A 1030 10.64 23.94 -50.15
CA SER A 1030 9.60 24.36 -49.21
C SER A 1030 8.63 23.21 -48.92
N ALA A 1031 8.80 22.55 -47.78
CA ALA A 1031 7.88 21.53 -47.29
C ALA A 1031 6.50 22.12 -46.95
N ILE A 1032 5.44 21.62 -47.59
CA ILE A 1032 4.05 21.98 -47.33
C ILE A 1032 3.23 20.70 -47.31
N ALA A 1033 2.29 20.58 -46.36
CA ALA A 1033 1.51 19.36 -46.23
C ALA A 1033 0.69 19.07 -47.50
N ASP A 1034 0.58 17.80 -47.86
CA ASP A 1034 -0.30 17.37 -48.94
C ASP A 1034 -1.77 17.44 -48.55
N MET A 1035 -2.63 17.63 -49.55
CA MET A 1035 -4.06 17.37 -49.34
C MET A 1035 -4.30 15.86 -49.33
N GLY A 1036 -5.10 15.39 -48.37
CA GLY A 1036 -5.49 13.98 -48.27
C GLY A 1036 -4.89 13.28 -47.06
N ALA A 1037 -5.11 11.97 -47.01
CA ALA A 1037 -4.74 11.11 -45.89
C ALA A 1037 -3.26 10.71 -45.90
N TYR A 1038 -2.61 10.86 -47.04
CA TYR A 1038 -1.23 10.44 -47.29
C TYR A 1038 -0.40 11.67 -47.66
N GLU A 1039 0.83 11.69 -47.19
CA GLU A 1039 1.88 12.61 -47.60
C GLU A 1039 2.69 11.96 -48.73
N TYR A 1040 2.98 12.71 -49.78
CA TYR A 1040 3.75 12.21 -50.91
C TYR A 1040 5.23 12.14 -50.56
N LEU A 1041 5.72 10.91 -50.41
CA LEU A 1041 7.15 10.63 -50.28
C LEU A 1041 7.86 10.75 -51.63
N ASN A 1042 8.74 11.74 -51.77
CA ASN A 1042 9.71 11.77 -52.84
C ASN A 1042 10.94 10.95 -52.47
N ILE A 1043 10.99 9.69 -52.89
CA ILE A 1043 12.09 8.75 -52.56
C ILE A 1043 13.51 9.19 -52.96
N LEU A 1044 13.65 10.28 -53.73
CA LEU A 1044 14.94 10.83 -54.14
C LEU A 1044 15.29 12.14 -53.42
N ALA A 1045 14.40 12.65 -52.58
CA ALA A 1045 14.70 13.75 -51.67
C ALA A 1045 15.64 13.26 -50.56
N ASP A 1046 16.23 14.22 -49.86
CA ASP A 1046 17.07 14.05 -48.66
C ASP A 1046 16.54 15.14 -47.72
N SER A 1047 15.57 14.78 -46.89
CA SER A 1047 14.68 15.72 -46.21
C SER A 1047 15.33 16.36 -44.97
N ASP A 1048 16.38 15.76 -44.41
CA ASP A 1048 17.18 16.31 -43.30
C ASP A 1048 18.64 16.66 -43.67
N ASP A 1049 19.01 16.51 -44.95
CA ASP A 1049 20.32 16.88 -45.52
C ASP A 1049 21.50 16.09 -44.91
N ASP A 1050 21.27 14.84 -44.50
CA ASP A 1050 22.25 13.98 -43.82
C ASP A 1050 23.08 13.11 -44.80
N GLY A 1051 22.65 13.06 -46.07
CA GLY A 1051 23.32 12.33 -47.15
C GLY A 1051 22.69 10.98 -47.51
N LEU A 1052 21.62 10.55 -46.84
CA LEU A 1052 20.73 9.47 -47.28
C LEU A 1052 19.53 10.07 -48.01
N SER A 1053 19.00 9.32 -48.98
CA SER A 1053 17.72 9.72 -49.59
C SER A 1053 16.56 9.21 -48.74
N ASP A 1054 15.43 9.92 -48.71
CA ASP A 1054 14.21 9.50 -47.98
C ASP A 1054 13.79 8.05 -48.32
N GLY A 1055 14.05 7.62 -49.56
CA GLY A 1055 13.83 6.24 -50.00
C GLY A 1055 14.81 5.24 -49.39
N ASP A 1056 16.09 5.60 -49.25
CA ASP A 1056 17.10 4.79 -48.58
C ASP A 1056 16.82 4.72 -47.07
N GLU A 1057 16.48 5.83 -46.45
CA GLU A 1057 16.12 5.90 -45.05
C GLU A 1057 14.94 4.99 -44.72
N MET A 1058 13.80 5.16 -45.39
CA MET A 1058 12.60 4.38 -45.04
C MET A 1058 12.67 2.91 -45.49
N TYR A 1059 13.17 2.64 -46.70
CA TYR A 1059 13.09 1.29 -47.27
C TYR A 1059 14.37 0.46 -47.12
N THR A 1060 15.52 1.08 -46.84
CA THR A 1060 16.80 0.38 -46.72
C THR A 1060 17.32 0.34 -45.28
N TYR A 1061 17.35 1.48 -44.57
CA TYR A 1061 18.02 1.60 -43.27
C TYR A 1061 17.08 1.67 -42.06
N GLY A 1062 15.82 2.07 -42.27
CA GLY A 1062 14.83 2.22 -41.21
C GLY A 1062 15.06 3.44 -40.32
N THR A 1063 15.65 4.50 -40.86
CA THR A 1063 15.96 5.77 -40.19
C THR A 1063 14.81 6.79 -40.31
N MET A 1064 14.88 7.88 -39.58
CA MET A 1064 13.84 8.91 -39.52
C MET A 1064 14.05 10.00 -40.57
N LEU A 1065 13.14 10.08 -41.56
CA LEU A 1065 13.16 10.99 -42.72
C LEU A 1065 13.41 12.50 -42.48
N THR A 1066 13.35 12.97 -41.24
CA THR A 1066 13.48 14.40 -40.92
C THR A 1066 14.43 14.63 -39.75
N VAL A 1067 15.24 13.64 -39.40
CA VAL A 1067 16.13 13.65 -38.24
C VAL A 1067 17.45 13.02 -38.66
N ALA A 1068 18.43 13.89 -38.92
CA ALA A 1068 19.73 13.47 -39.43
C ALA A 1068 20.46 12.43 -38.56
N ASP A 1069 20.18 12.36 -37.25
CA ASP A 1069 20.75 11.38 -36.30
C ASP A 1069 19.59 10.63 -35.62
N THR A 1070 19.23 9.47 -36.14
CA THR A 1070 18.04 8.71 -35.73
C THR A 1070 18.16 8.15 -34.31
N ASP A 1071 19.34 7.74 -33.89
CA ASP A 1071 19.54 7.08 -32.59
C ASP A 1071 20.12 7.99 -31.50
N GLY A 1072 20.46 9.22 -31.87
CA GLY A 1072 20.83 10.32 -30.97
C GLY A 1072 22.23 10.15 -30.37
N ASP A 1073 23.14 9.46 -31.05
CA ASP A 1073 24.50 9.24 -30.57
C ASP A 1073 25.51 10.32 -31.00
N GLY A 1074 25.08 11.23 -31.88
CA GLY A 1074 25.84 12.37 -32.36
C GLY A 1074 26.53 12.17 -33.71
N LEU A 1075 26.25 11.09 -34.45
CA LEU A 1075 26.60 10.93 -35.86
C LEU A 1075 25.34 10.95 -36.72
N ASP A 1076 25.43 11.59 -37.89
CA ASP A 1076 24.33 11.59 -38.84
C ASP A 1076 24.21 10.19 -39.51
N ASP A 1077 23.00 9.73 -39.84
CA ASP A 1077 22.70 8.38 -40.30
C ASP A 1077 23.46 8.06 -41.61
N GLY A 1078 23.56 9.03 -42.51
CA GLY A 1078 24.37 8.97 -43.73
C GLY A 1078 25.86 8.79 -43.48
N ASP A 1079 26.40 9.43 -42.45
CA ASP A 1079 27.79 9.26 -42.02
C ASP A 1079 28.01 7.86 -41.41
N GLU A 1080 27.07 7.38 -40.61
CA GLU A 1080 27.12 6.04 -40.03
C GLU A 1080 27.10 4.94 -41.10
N VAL A 1081 26.19 5.04 -42.07
CA VAL A 1081 26.13 4.13 -43.22
C VAL A 1081 27.42 4.18 -44.03
N ALA A 1082 27.99 5.37 -44.26
CA ALA A 1082 29.25 5.54 -44.97
C ALA A 1082 30.45 4.91 -44.23
N LEU A 1083 30.40 4.89 -42.89
CA LEU A 1083 31.41 4.33 -42.00
C LEU A 1083 31.19 2.85 -41.68
N GLY A 1084 30.04 2.29 -42.05
CA GLY A 1084 29.65 0.91 -41.80
C GLY A 1084 29.12 0.66 -40.38
N PHE A 1085 28.69 1.72 -39.69
CA PHE A 1085 27.92 1.66 -38.44
C PHE A 1085 26.42 1.48 -38.73
N SER A 1086 25.64 1.35 -37.67
CA SER A 1086 24.22 1.05 -37.76
C SER A 1086 23.42 2.29 -37.36
N PRO A 1087 22.73 2.96 -38.30
CA PRO A 1087 22.09 4.26 -38.05
C PRO A 1087 20.83 4.22 -37.18
N THR A 1088 20.59 3.12 -36.48
CA THR A 1088 19.40 2.93 -35.66
C THR A 1088 19.74 2.31 -34.31
N ILE A 1089 21.03 2.21 -34.00
CA ILE A 1089 21.55 1.58 -32.79
C ILE A 1089 22.76 2.37 -32.32
N HIS A 1090 22.54 3.14 -31.26
CA HIS A 1090 23.54 3.97 -30.62
C HIS A 1090 24.91 3.28 -30.61
N SER A 1091 25.83 3.80 -31.42
CA SER A 1091 27.16 3.27 -31.68
C SER A 1091 28.10 3.59 -30.50
N ALA A 1092 27.73 3.12 -29.30
CA ALA A 1092 28.47 3.30 -28.06
C ALA A 1092 29.84 2.58 -28.15
N GLY A 1093 30.84 3.29 -28.67
CA GLY A 1093 32.22 2.82 -28.77
C GLY A 1093 32.95 3.16 -30.07
N ALA A 1094 32.33 3.82 -31.04
CA ALA A 1094 33.01 4.22 -32.27
C ALA A 1094 32.37 5.51 -32.82
N ILE A 1095 32.67 6.71 -32.34
CA ILE A 1095 33.85 7.50 -32.76
C ILE A 1095 34.12 8.56 -31.68
N ALA A 1096 35.25 8.42 -30.97
CA ALA A 1096 35.87 9.53 -30.27
C ALA A 1096 37.26 9.74 -30.87
N TYR A 1097 37.30 10.34 -32.07
CA TYR A 1097 38.53 10.90 -32.64
C TYR A 1097 38.41 12.42 -32.70
N GLY A 1098 38.65 13.08 -31.57
CA GLY A 1098 38.79 14.53 -31.55
C GLY A 1098 38.66 15.20 -30.18
N GLU A 1099 39.69 15.00 -29.34
CA GLU A 1099 40.05 15.87 -28.19
C GLU A 1099 39.32 15.70 -26.82
N SER A 1100 40.01 14.93 -25.95
CA SER A 1100 40.22 15.08 -24.50
C SER A 1100 39.05 15.09 -23.50
N ILE A 1101 38.86 13.97 -22.78
CA ILE A 1101 39.02 13.68 -21.33
C ILE A 1101 38.29 12.33 -21.09
N GLY A 1102 38.74 11.28 -20.38
CA GLY A 1102 39.44 11.17 -19.10
C GLY A 1102 38.78 10.04 -18.28
N GLU A 1103 39.20 8.79 -18.55
CA GLU A 1103 39.16 7.56 -17.73
C GLU A 1103 37.98 7.21 -16.79
N SER A 1104 37.36 6.05 -17.04
CA SER A 1104 36.78 5.19 -15.98
C SER A 1104 37.18 3.72 -16.17
N ASN A 1105 38.47 3.42 -15.90
CA ASN A 1105 38.98 2.04 -15.83
C ASN A 1105 38.73 1.41 -14.44
N VAL A 1106 38.46 0.11 -14.44
CA VAL A 1106 38.22 -0.80 -13.29
C VAL A 1106 39.37 -0.85 -12.27
N THR A 1107 40.50 -0.18 -12.53
CA THR A 1107 41.65 -0.10 -11.61
C THR A 1107 41.36 0.63 -10.29
N ASN A 1108 40.26 1.40 -10.18
CA ASN A 1108 40.05 2.33 -9.07
C ASN A 1108 39.02 1.90 -8.00
N ASN A 1109 38.40 0.70 -8.08
CA ASN A 1109 37.49 0.26 -7.00
C ASN A 1109 37.39 -1.27 -6.76
N PRO A 1110 38.48 -1.93 -6.32
CA PRO A 1110 38.53 -3.38 -6.12
C PRO A 1110 37.71 -3.89 -4.91
N SER A 1111 37.36 -3.03 -3.95
CA SER A 1111 36.62 -3.41 -2.74
C SER A 1111 35.14 -3.69 -2.96
N ALA A 1112 34.55 -3.21 -4.06
CA ALA A 1112 33.16 -3.49 -4.43
C ALA A 1112 32.94 -4.95 -4.90
N TYR A 1113 34.03 -5.67 -5.21
CA TYR A 1113 34.00 -7.01 -5.80
C TYR A 1113 34.69 -8.10 -4.94
N GLY A 1114 34.99 -7.79 -3.68
CA GLY A 1114 35.55 -8.78 -2.73
C GLY A 1114 37.01 -9.18 -2.99
N LEU A 1115 37.78 -8.36 -3.72
CA LEU A 1115 39.19 -8.59 -4.02
C LEU A 1115 40.09 -7.68 -3.17
N TYR A 1116 41.29 -8.17 -2.82
CA TYR A 1116 42.26 -7.48 -1.95
C TYR A 1116 42.73 -6.13 -2.52
N SER A 1117 43.15 -5.21 -1.64
CA SER A 1117 43.64 -3.87 -2.02
C SER A 1117 44.89 -3.96 -2.91
N SER A 1118 45.03 -2.98 -3.82
CA SER A 1118 46.09 -2.88 -4.85
C SER A 1118 47.52 -2.90 -4.32
N GLU A 1119 47.72 -2.80 -3.00
CA GLU A 1119 49.02 -2.88 -2.34
C GLU A 1119 49.47 -4.33 -2.03
N SER A 1120 48.70 -5.36 -2.45
CA SER A 1120 48.96 -6.76 -2.06
C SER A 1120 48.80 -7.84 -3.14
N ILE A 1121 48.69 -7.48 -4.43
CA ILE A 1121 48.54 -8.46 -5.53
C ILE A 1121 49.80 -8.47 -6.40
N GLY A 1122 50.55 -9.58 -6.37
CA GLY A 1122 51.51 -9.94 -7.43
C GLY A 1122 50.78 -10.40 -8.69
N ASP A 1123 51.48 -10.48 -9.83
CA ASP A 1123 50.88 -10.73 -11.15
C ASP A 1123 49.82 -11.84 -11.12
N LEU A 1124 48.68 -11.58 -11.79
CA LEU A 1124 47.56 -12.50 -11.96
C LEU A 1124 47.57 -13.11 -13.37
N SER A 1125 47.22 -14.39 -13.47
CA SER A 1125 47.04 -15.09 -14.75
C SER A 1125 45.72 -15.84 -14.79
N MET A 1126 45.22 -16.09 -16.00
CA MET A 1126 44.07 -16.95 -16.23
C MET A 1126 44.51 -18.41 -16.04
N GLY A 1127 43.98 -19.09 -15.02
CA GLY A 1127 44.30 -20.50 -14.73
C GLY A 1127 43.60 -21.44 -15.68
N TYR A 1128 42.28 -21.64 -15.52
CA TYR A 1128 41.47 -22.40 -16.46
C TYR A 1128 40.16 -21.71 -16.80
N MET A 1129 39.76 -21.84 -18.07
CA MET A 1129 38.47 -21.42 -18.61
C MET A 1129 37.76 -22.64 -19.19
N MET A 1130 36.53 -22.92 -18.75
CA MET A 1130 35.72 -24.02 -19.27
C MET A 1130 34.37 -23.50 -19.74
N VAL A 1131 33.93 -23.94 -20.92
CA VAL A 1131 32.60 -23.67 -21.46
C VAL A 1131 31.87 -25.00 -21.64
N GLN A 1132 30.68 -25.14 -21.05
CA GLN A 1132 29.85 -26.33 -21.21
C GLN A 1132 28.36 -25.96 -21.30
N THR A 1133 27.65 -26.60 -22.22
CA THR A 1133 26.18 -26.53 -22.27
C THR A 1133 25.56 -27.71 -21.52
N SER A 1134 24.66 -27.44 -20.58
CA SER A 1134 23.87 -28.48 -19.90
C SER A 1134 22.55 -27.92 -19.38
N ASN A 1135 21.48 -28.73 -19.43
CA ASN A 1135 20.15 -28.40 -18.89
C ASN A 1135 19.54 -27.08 -19.42
N GLY A 1136 19.79 -26.71 -20.68
CA GLY A 1136 19.25 -25.49 -21.29
C GLY A 1136 20.05 -24.21 -21.02
N TRP A 1137 21.25 -24.34 -20.44
CA TRP A 1137 22.14 -23.21 -20.13
C TRP A 1137 23.53 -23.41 -20.73
N ALA A 1138 24.14 -22.33 -21.19
CA ALA A 1138 25.56 -22.22 -21.46
C ALA A 1138 26.28 -21.74 -20.20
N ASN A 1139 27.19 -22.56 -19.68
CA ASN A 1139 27.94 -22.33 -18.46
C ASN A 1139 29.39 -21.99 -18.78
N LEU A 1140 29.90 -20.88 -18.24
CA LEU A 1140 31.29 -20.45 -18.32
C LEU A 1140 31.90 -20.45 -16.92
N TRP A 1141 32.95 -21.24 -16.70
CA TRP A 1141 33.76 -21.20 -15.48
C TRP A 1141 35.09 -20.50 -15.74
N LEU A 1142 35.45 -19.56 -14.87
CA LEU A 1142 36.74 -18.86 -14.91
C LEU A 1142 37.42 -18.92 -13.52
N GLN A 1143 38.66 -19.44 -13.47
CA GLN A 1143 39.50 -19.44 -12.28
C GLN A 1143 40.79 -18.66 -12.52
N LEU A 1144 41.14 -17.76 -11.58
CA LEU A 1144 42.38 -16.99 -11.59
C LEU A 1144 43.47 -17.69 -10.77
N GLU A 1145 44.71 -17.56 -11.21
CA GLU A 1145 45.91 -17.98 -10.47
C GLU A 1145 46.80 -16.76 -10.19
N GLN A 1146 47.53 -16.77 -9.07
CA GLN A 1146 48.41 -15.68 -8.64
C GLN A 1146 49.86 -16.16 -8.47
N CYS A 1147 50.81 -15.25 -8.59
CA CYS A 1147 52.23 -15.48 -8.28
C CYS A 1147 52.78 -14.29 -7.47
N ASP A 1148 53.30 -14.55 -6.26
CA ASP A 1148 53.69 -13.47 -5.35
C ASP A 1148 55.07 -12.86 -5.66
N ASP A 1149 55.93 -13.52 -6.47
CA ASP A 1149 57.38 -13.18 -6.56
C ASP A 1149 58.00 -13.16 -7.98
N LEU A 1150 57.22 -13.14 -9.07
CA LEU A 1150 57.73 -13.02 -10.47
C LEU A 1150 58.77 -14.09 -10.89
N ILE A 1151 58.83 -15.25 -10.21
CA ILE A 1151 59.60 -16.40 -10.68
C ILE A 1151 58.74 -17.13 -11.72
N GLU A 1152 59.16 -17.04 -12.97
CA GLU A 1152 58.54 -17.71 -14.12
C GLU A 1152 58.24 -19.20 -13.82
N GLY A 1153 56.96 -19.55 -13.64
CA GLY A 1153 56.47 -20.93 -13.62
C GLY A 1153 55.88 -21.51 -12.32
N VAL A 1154 55.61 -20.72 -11.27
CA VAL A 1154 54.86 -21.23 -10.09
C VAL A 1154 53.65 -20.33 -9.81
N TRP A 1155 52.50 -20.75 -10.34
CA TRP A 1155 51.19 -20.12 -10.16
C TRP A 1155 50.36 -20.94 -9.16
N THR A 1156 49.64 -20.28 -8.25
CA THR A 1156 48.75 -20.93 -7.26
C THR A 1156 47.32 -20.36 -7.37
N ASN A 1157 46.29 -21.19 -7.11
CA ASN A 1157 44.89 -20.77 -7.25
C ASN A 1157 44.57 -19.54 -6.39
N ALA A 1158 44.05 -18.49 -7.02
CA ALA A 1158 43.66 -17.23 -6.38
C ALA A 1158 42.18 -17.21 -5.91
N GLY A 1159 41.55 -18.39 -5.79
CA GLY A 1159 40.16 -18.56 -5.35
C GLY A 1159 39.41 -19.68 -6.09
N ASP A 1160 38.14 -19.88 -5.73
CA ASP A 1160 37.23 -20.81 -6.42
C ASP A 1160 36.79 -20.25 -7.78
N ALA A 1161 36.45 -21.13 -8.73
CA ALA A 1161 36.03 -20.71 -10.07
C ALA A 1161 34.68 -19.99 -10.04
N VAL A 1162 34.58 -18.86 -10.76
CA VAL A 1162 33.33 -18.10 -10.92
C VAL A 1162 32.54 -18.69 -12.08
N LEU A 1163 31.25 -18.94 -11.87
CA LEU A 1163 30.32 -19.47 -12.89
C LEU A 1163 29.41 -18.36 -13.42
N TRP A 1164 29.43 -18.16 -14.74
CA TRP A 1164 28.42 -17.40 -15.49
C TRP A 1164 27.50 -18.33 -16.27
N GLN A 1165 26.18 -18.09 -16.22
CA GLN A 1165 25.17 -18.89 -16.90
C GLN A 1165 24.28 -18.02 -17.78
N GLU A 1166 24.05 -18.45 -19.03
CA GLU A 1166 23.06 -17.84 -19.94
C GLU A 1166 22.12 -18.90 -20.55
N PRO A 1167 20.82 -18.64 -20.74
CA PRO A 1167 19.91 -19.57 -21.39
C PRO A 1167 20.35 -19.84 -22.83
N ALA A 1168 20.43 -21.11 -23.20
CA ALA A 1168 20.71 -21.54 -24.56
C ALA A 1168 19.37 -21.85 -25.26
N ASP A 1169 18.82 -20.87 -25.98
CA ASP A 1169 17.68 -21.09 -26.91
C ASP A 1169 18.18 -21.43 -28.33
N GLY A 1170 17.27 -21.91 -29.17
CA GLY A 1170 17.58 -22.48 -30.49
C GLY A 1170 18.14 -21.51 -31.54
N ASP A 1171 18.16 -20.21 -31.25
CA ASP A 1171 18.53 -19.15 -32.21
C ASP A 1171 19.95 -18.59 -32.00
N LYS A 1172 20.64 -18.97 -30.92
CA LYS A 1172 21.99 -18.47 -30.58
C LYS A 1172 23.06 -19.53 -30.84
N ALA A 1173 23.74 -19.45 -31.99
CA ALA A 1173 24.70 -20.47 -32.43
C ALA A 1173 26.16 -20.27 -31.93
N PHE A 1174 26.54 -19.11 -31.37
CA PHE A 1174 27.92 -18.85 -30.92
C PHE A 1174 27.98 -17.93 -29.69
N PHE A 1175 28.97 -18.17 -28.82
CA PHE A 1175 29.36 -17.27 -27.71
C PHE A 1175 30.78 -16.74 -27.99
N ARG A 1176 31.01 -15.44 -27.84
CA ARG A 1176 32.35 -14.81 -27.92
C ARG A 1176 32.67 -14.19 -26.56
N VAL A 1177 33.70 -14.72 -25.89
CA VAL A 1177 34.24 -14.15 -24.65
C VAL A 1177 35.44 -13.29 -25.03
N HIS A 1178 35.43 -12.02 -24.64
CA HIS A 1178 36.55 -11.10 -24.86
C HIS A 1178 37.15 -10.76 -23.49
N GLY A 1179 38.36 -11.25 -23.21
CA GLY A 1179 39.14 -10.86 -22.05
C GLY A 1179 40.13 -9.77 -22.45
N GLN A 1180 40.14 -8.66 -21.73
CA GLN A 1180 41.23 -7.68 -21.77
C GLN A 1180 42.11 -7.86 -20.55
#